data_AF-A0A2E3X7L5-F1
#
_entry.id   AF-A0A2E3X7L5-F1
#
_cell.length_a   1.000
_cell.length_b   1.000
_cell.length_c   1.000
_cell.angle_alpha   90.00
_cell.angle_beta   90.00
_cell.angle_gamma   90.00
#
_symmetry.space_group_name_H-M   'P 1'
#
loop_
_entity.id
_entity.type
_entity.pdbx_description
1 polymer ?
#
loop_
_entity_poly.entity_id
_entity_poly.type
_entity_poly.pdbx_seq_one_letter_code
_entity_poly.pdbx_strand_id
1 'polypeptide(L)'
;MKHILLKLLFISFIFLGCKNDLTKNKFSFFSEQFSDTRILRYKIPSFEKLNLNQKKLVYYLTQAGLSGRDIMYDQNYKHNLSIRRALENIYQNFNGDKSSNSWKEFEIYLKKIWFSNGIHHHYSNDKFIPKFSKKYLKDLLDESKTSLNYDAFDAIFNSKDLKKVNLDPKIGLVKGSAINFYDDNITESEVNDFYKKINLDDPKKPISLGLNSKLIKVDGVIKEKVWKLNGMYSNSIEKIIFWLEKAMSVSENDQQKKAFGLLIKYYKTGDLKTWDDYNIEWVNTLEGDIDYINGFIEVYNDPMAYKASFESVVQIKDFEMSKKMDALSKHAQWFEDNSTISDNHKRKNVVGISYNTVNVASEAGATSPSSPIGINLPNANWIRAKHGSKSVSLGNILFSYANAGSSGRINEFAYNIDEIEIEKEYGNEADDLHTALHEVIGHASGKIIDGVGTPKETLKSYSSTLEEARADLVGLYFIANPKMKDIGITDKVKEYTIAQYNGYIRNGLITQLIRIKLGNNIEESHMRNRQMISKWVYQKGLKDNIIEKIIDDNKTYFIINDYEKLTDLFGVLLKEIQRIKSEGDYEAGKNLVEDYGVKIDYDLHKEILDRNKKFTSAPYSGFINPNLMPIKNKSNEIIDIIIEQPISFTDQMLYYSKEYSTLPNYN
;
A
#
# COMPACT_ATOMS: atom_id res chain seq x y z
N MET A 1 -47.73 51.34 -42.30
CA MET A 1 -48.64 50.91 -43.37
C MET A 1 -47.86 49.99 -44.32
N LYS A 2 -48.36 48.76 -44.51
CA LYS A 2 -48.17 47.78 -45.60
C LYS A 2 -46.80 47.57 -46.31
N HIS A 3 -46.60 46.28 -46.62
CA HIS A 3 -45.80 45.62 -47.67
C HIS A 3 -44.41 45.10 -47.23
N ILE A 4 -44.24 43.79 -46.98
CA ILE A 4 -44.22 42.62 -47.90
C ILE A 4 -43.06 42.70 -48.90
N LEU A 5 -42.06 41.81 -48.76
CA LEU A 5 -41.73 40.88 -49.84
C LEU A 5 -41.00 39.63 -49.32
N LEU A 6 -41.31 38.52 -49.95
CA LEU A 6 -41.05 37.12 -49.61
C LEU A 6 -40.19 36.49 -50.73
N LYS A 7 -39.39 35.47 -50.37
CA LYS A 7 -38.70 34.46 -51.23
C LYS A 7 -37.44 34.97 -51.97
N LEU A 8 -36.31 34.26 -51.98
CA LEU A 8 -36.10 32.89 -52.47
C LEU A 8 -34.77 32.24 -51.99
N LEU A 9 -34.76 30.91 -51.93
CA LEU A 9 -33.65 29.99 -51.63
C LEU A 9 -32.41 30.16 -52.52
N PHE A 10 -31.21 29.90 -51.97
CA PHE A 10 -30.27 28.94 -52.56
C PHE A 10 -29.41 28.25 -51.48
N ILE A 11 -29.35 26.92 -51.59
CA ILE A 11 -28.64 25.98 -50.74
C ILE A 11 -27.14 26.00 -51.09
N SER A 12 -26.27 25.98 -50.09
CA SER A 12 -24.93 25.40 -50.23
C SER A 12 -24.59 24.61 -48.97
N PHE A 13 -24.29 23.32 -49.19
CA PHE A 13 -23.84 22.35 -48.20
C PHE A 13 -22.48 22.78 -47.63
N ILE A 14 -22.36 22.90 -46.31
CA ILE A 14 -21.09 22.81 -45.61
C ILE A 14 -21.18 21.63 -44.65
N PHE A 15 -20.40 20.59 -44.96
CA PHE A 15 -20.08 19.48 -44.09
C PHE A 15 -19.46 20.01 -42.79
N LEU A 16 -20.23 20.08 -41.71
CA LEU A 16 -19.67 20.10 -40.36
C LEU A 16 -19.39 18.66 -39.96
N GLY A 17 -18.14 18.25 -40.16
CA GLY A 17 -17.60 17.08 -39.48
C GLY A 17 -17.64 17.34 -37.98
N CYS A 18 -18.51 16.60 -37.27
CA CYS A 18 -18.38 16.41 -35.84
C CYS A 18 -17.05 15.71 -35.57
N LYS A 19 -16.00 16.49 -35.30
CA LYS A 19 -14.90 16.00 -34.48
C LYS A 19 -15.50 15.72 -33.11
N ASN A 20 -15.71 14.45 -32.80
CA ASN A 20 -15.78 14.00 -31.43
C ASN A 20 -14.44 14.36 -30.78
N ASP A 21 -14.40 15.48 -30.07
CA ASP A 21 -13.39 15.72 -29.05
C ASP A 21 -13.60 14.68 -27.95
N LEU A 22 -12.98 13.52 -28.14
CA LEU A 22 -12.66 12.58 -27.08
C LEU A 22 -11.63 13.27 -26.18
N THR A 23 -12.14 14.14 -25.29
CA THR A 23 -11.38 14.54 -24.11
C THR A 23 -11.06 13.25 -23.35
N LYS A 24 -9.77 12.88 -23.33
CA LYS A 24 -9.25 11.84 -22.44
C LYS A 24 -9.65 12.22 -21.02
N ASN A 25 -10.72 11.63 -20.49
CA ASN A 25 -11.08 11.80 -19.09
C ASN A 25 -9.86 11.42 -18.23
N LYS A 26 -9.36 12.39 -17.46
CA LYS A 26 -8.21 12.23 -16.58
C LYS A 26 -8.53 11.12 -15.56
N PHE A 27 -7.63 10.15 -15.41
CA PHE A 27 -7.81 9.03 -14.47
C PHE A 27 -8.05 9.56 -13.04
N SER A 28 -9.14 9.14 -12.40
CA SER A 28 -9.43 9.49 -11.01
C SER A 28 -8.88 8.42 -10.07
N PHE A 29 -7.97 8.80 -9.17
CA PHE A 29 -7.48 7.91 -8.11
C PHE A 29 -8.52 7.73 -7.00
N PHE A 30 -9.41 8.70 -6.78
CA PHE A 30 -10.52 8.58 -5.85
C PHE A 30 -11.72 7.93 -6.54
N SER A 31 -12.36 6.97 -5.89
CA SER A 31 -13.62 6.36 -6.34
C SER A 31 -14.80 6.84 -5.50
N GLU A 32 -14.78 6.55 -4.20
CA GLU A 32 -15.88 6.87 -3.29
C GLU A 32 -15.42 6.92 -1.83
N GLN A 33 -16.28 7.38 -0.93
CA GLN A 33 -16.04 7.40 0.51
C GLN A 33 -17.32 7.01 1.27
N PHE A 34 -17.19 6.18 2.30
CA PHE A 34 -18.27 5.79 3.20
C PHE A 34 -17.72 5.56 4.62
N SER A 35 -18.49 5.92 5.65
CA SER A 35 -18.02 5.84 7.04
C SER A 35 -16.67 6.57 7.20
N ASP A 36 -15.67 5.87 7.70
CA ASP A 36 -14.30 6.23 7.96
C ASP A 36 -13.33 5.66 6.90
N THR A 37 -13.86 5.24 5.75
CA THR A 37 -13.11 4.59 4.68
C THR A 37 -13.29 5.32 3.35
N ARG A 38 -12.19 5.57 2.63
CA ARG A 38 -12.20 5.98 1.22
C ARG A 38 -11.67 4.87 0.32
N ILE A 39 -12.26 4.77 -0.86
CA ILE A 39 -11.87 3.79 -1.87
C ILE A 39 -11.15 4.50 -3.01
N LEU A 40 -9.98 3.96 -3.33
CA LEU A 40 -9.05 4.49 -4.30
C LEU A 40 -8.87 3.52 -5.48
N ARG A 41 -8.17 3.97 -6.51
CA ARG A 41 -7.86 3.22 -7.74
C ARG A 41 -6.40 3.37 -8.06
N TYR A 42 -5.73 2.28 -8.38
CA TYR A 42 -4.36 2.32 -8.90
C TYR A 42 -4.31 1.94 -10.37
N LYS A 43 -3.28 2.44 -11.06
CA LYS A 43 -2.90 1.96 -12.39
C LYS A 43 -1.90 0.82 -12.24
N ILE A 44 -1.69 0.05 -13.30
CA ILE A 44 -0.60 -0.93 -13.37
C ILE A 44 0.44 -0.42 -14.37
N PRO A 45 1.34 0.51 -13.97
CA PRO A 45 2.50 0.85 -14.79
C PRO A 45 3.26 -0.41 -15.19
N SER A 46 4.05 -0.33 -16.27
CA SER A 46 4.87 -1.43 -16.79
C SER A 46 4.11 -2.60 -17.44
N PHE A 47 2.80 -2.77 -17.23
CA PHE A 47 2.03 -3.88 -17.81
C PHE A 47 2.08 -3.95 -19.34
N GLU A 48 1.98 -2.81 -20.03
CA GLU A 48 2.00 -2.78 -21.51
C GLU A 48 3.39 -3.08 -22.10
N LYS A 49 4.44 -3.10 -21.29
CA LYS A 49 5.80 -3.48 -21.73
C LYS A 49 6.03 -4.99 -21.66
N LEU A 50 5.12 -5.72 -21.01
CA LEU A 50 5.22 -7.17 -20.86
C LEU A 50 4.94 -7.87 -22.19
N ASN A 51 5.70 -8.92 -22.48
CA ASN A 51 5.34 -9.83 -23.58
C ASN A 51 4.08 -10.65 -23.24
N LEU A 52 3.51 -11.36 -24.23
CA LEU A 52 2.25 -12.09 -24.03
C LEU A 52 2.32 -13.17 -22.94
N ASN A 53 3.45 -13.89 -22.81
CA ASN A 53 3.60 -14.91 -21.76
C ASN A 53 3.68 -14.26 -20.38
N GLN A 54 4.36 -13.13 -20.24
CA GLN A 54 4.38 -12.34 -19.03
C GLN A 54 2.98 -11.80 -18.68
N LYS A 55 2.23 -11.23 -19.65
CA LYS A 55 0.84 -10.81 -19.42
C LYS A 55 -0.03 -11.99 -18.95
N LYS A 56 0.11 -13.16 -19.58
CA LYS A 56 -0.58 -14.41 -19.17
C LYS A 56 -0.20 -14.82 -17.76
N LEU A 57 1.07 -14.74 -17.40
CA LEU A 57 1.55 -15.05 -16.06
C LEU A 57 0.90 -14.14 -15.02
N VAL A 58 0.93 -12.82 -15.22
CA VAL A 58 0.25 -11.85 -14.34
C VAL A 58 -1.24 -12.18 -14.22
N TYR A 59 -1.93 -12.44 -15.34
CA TYR A 59 -3.33 -12.82 -15.33
C TYR A 59 -3.59 -14.10 -14.53
N TYR A 60 -2.85 -15.18 -14.77
CA TYR A 60 -3.05 -16.44 -14.05
C TYR A 60 -2.77 -16.30 -12.55
N LEU A 61 -1.76 -15.54 -12.16
CA LEU A 61 -1.47 -15.25 -10.74
C LEU A 61 -2.59 -14.42 -10.09
N THR A 62 -3.12 -13.43 -10.80
CA THR A 62 -4.29 -12.67 -10.36
C THR A 62 -5.50 -13.58 -10.13
N GLN A 63 -5.77 -14.50 -11.07
CA GLN A 63 -6.85 -15.46 -10.92
C GLN A 63 -6.63 -16.43 -9.74
N ALA A 64 -5.39 -16.87 -9.51
CA ALA A 64 -5.02 -17.67 -8.35
C ALA A 64 -5.30 -16.92 -7.04
N GLY A 65 -4.86 -15.67 -6.92
CA GLY A 65 -5.11 -14.83 -5.75
C GLY A 65 -6.60 -14.62 -5.46
N LEU A 66 -7.36 -14.19 -6.48
CA LEU A 66 -8.80 -13.92 -6.33
C LEU A 66 -9.60 -15.18 -5.96
N SER A 67 -9.17 -16.36 -6.40
CA SER A 67 -9.81 -17.64 -6.05
C SER A 67 -9.78 -17.94 -4.54
N GLY A 68 -8.86 -17.34 -3.78
CA GLY A 68 -8.77 -17.45 -2.33
C GLY A 68 -9.54 -16.38 -1.53
N ARG A 69 -10.28 -15.46 -2.19
CA ARG A 69 -11.02 -14.39 -1.51
C ARG A 69 -11.92 -14.90 -0.36
N ASP A 70 -12.68 -15.97 -0.61
CA ASP A 70 -13.62 -16.51 0.38
C ASP A 70 -12.92 -17.10 1.61
N ILE A 71 -11.67 -17.56 1.48
CA ILE A 71 -10.86 -18.06 2.60
C ILE A 71 -10.71 -16.97 3.65
N MET A 72 -10.38 -15.74 3.25
CA MET A 72 -10.18 -14.62 4.18
C MET A 72 -11.47 -14.26 4.94
N TYR A 73 -12.63 -14.29 4.27
CA TYR A 73 -13.91 -14.07 4.95
C TYR A 73 -14.17 -15.13 6.03
N ASP A 74 -13.97 -16.41 5.70
CA ASP A 74 -14.19 -17.50 6.65
C ASP A 74 -13.17 -17.48 7.80
N GLN A 75 -11.89 -17.23 7.51
CA GLN A 75 -10.84 -17.05 8.52
C GLN A 75 -11.19 -15.92 9.50
N ASN A 76 -11.72 -14.80 8.98
CA ASN A 76 -12.06 -13.65 9.81
C ASN A 76 -13.20 -13.93 10.81
N TYR A 77 -14.21 -14.71 10.42
CA TYR A 77 -15.31 -15.11 11.29
C TYR A 77 -16.20 -16.16 10.59
N LYS A 78 -16.60 -17.21 11.33
CA LYS A 78 -17.36 -18.36 10.80
C LYS A 78 -18.69 -18.02 10.13
N HIS A 79 -19.32 -16.89 10.45
CA HIS A 79 -20.59 -16.47 9.85
C HIS A 79 -20.44 -15.51 8.66
N ASN A 80 -19.23 -15.02 8.38
CA ASN A 80 -19.02 -13.95 7.39
C ASN A 80 -19.51 -14.30 5.99
N LEU A 81 -19.25 -15.51 5.50
CA LEU A 81 -19.70 -15.92 4.16
C LEU A 81 -21.23 -15.96 4.06
N SER A 82 -21.91 -16.52 5.07
CA SER A 82 -23.37 -16.54 5.13
C SER A 82 -23.96 -15.14 5.20
N ILE A 83 -23.40 -14.25 6.02
CA ILE A 83 -23.85 -12.85 6.15
C ILE A 83 -23.64 -12.12 4.83
N ARG A 84 -22.41 -12.10 4.31
CA ARG A 84 -22.06 -11.43 3.05
C ARG A 84 -23.02 -11.79 1.93
N ARG A 85 -23.23 -13.09 1.69
CA ARG A 85 -24.07 -13.58 0.58
C ARG A 85 -25.54 -13.19 0.75
N ALA A 86 -26.08 -13.24 1.97
CA ALA A 86 -27.44 -12.79 2.22
C ALA A 86 -27.60 -11.29 1.95
N LEU A 87 -26.68 -10.46 2.47
CA LEU A 87 -26.75 -9.01 2.26
C LEU A 87 -26.52 -8.62 0.79
N GLU A 88 -25.64 -9.32 0.07
CA GLU A 88 -25.45 -9.17 -1.38
C GLU A 88 -26.70 -9.54 -2.17
N ASN A 89 -27.40 -10.60 -1.77
CA ASN A 89 -28.65 -11.01 -2.42
C ASN A 89 -29.78 -10.00 -2.17
N ILE A 90 -29.88 -9.46 -0.95
CA ILE A 90 -30.78 -8.33 -0.65
C ILE A 90 -30.43 -7.14 -1.55
N TYR A 91 -29.16 -6.75 -1.62
CA TYR A 91 -28.74 -5.58 -2.41
C TYR A 91 -29.17 -5.66 -3.88
N GLN A 92 -29.01 -6.85 -4.48
CA GLN A 92 -29.33 -7.11 -5.87
C GLN A 92 -30.83 -7.27 -6.15
N ASN A 93 -31.61 -7.84 -5.21
CA ASN A 93 -33.01 -8.22 -5.46
C ASN A 93 -34.06 -7.36 -4.75
N PHE A 94 -33.65 -6.48 -3.85
CA PHE A 94 -34.59 -5.56 -3.20
C PHE A 94 -35.10 -4.52 -4.20
N ASN A 95 -36.43 -4.46 -4.35
CA ASN A 95 -37.15 -3.55 -5.27
C ASN A 95 -37.92 -2.43 -4.56
N GLY A 96 -37.79 -2.32 -3.23
CA GLY A 96 -38.40 -1.25 -2.45
C GLY A 96 -37.63 0.07 -2.50
N ASP A 97 -37.93 0.99 -1.57
CA ASP A 97 -37.35 2.33 -1.54
C ASP A 97 -35.87 2.34 -1.09
N LYS A 98 -34.97 2.52 -2.07
CA LYS A 98 -33.52 2.67 -1.87
C LYS A 98 -33.08 4.10 -1.52
N SER A 99 -33.99 5.07 -1.44
CA SER A 99 -33.68 6.45 -1.05
C SER A 99 -33.72 6.68 0.46
N SER A 100 -34.36 5.78 1.20
CA SER A 100 -34.52 5.84 2.66
C SER A 100 -33.18 5.82 3.42
N ASN A 101 -33.15 6.45 4.60
CA ASN A 101 -31.95 6.43 5.45
C ASN A 101 -31.59 5.02 5.91
N SER A 102 -32.57 4.17 6.22
CA SER A 102 -32.34 2.78 6.60
C SER A 102 -31.66 1.97 5.49
N TRP A 103 -32.02 2.19 4.23
CA TRP A 103 -31.36 1.55 3.09
C TRP A 103 -29.91 2.04 2.94
N LYS A 104 -29.67 3.36 3.05
CA LYS A 104 -28.31 3.92 2.97
C LYS A 104 -27.41 3.34 4.06
N GLU A 105 -27.91 3.20 5.29
CA GLU A 105 -27.17 2.58 6.39
C GLU A 105 -26.94 1.07 6.18
N PHE A 106 -27.89 0.37 5.54
CA PHE A 106 -27.69 -1.01 5.09
C PHE A 106 -26.58 -1.12 4.04
N GLU A 107 -26.59 -0.25 3.02
CA GLU A 107 -25.56 -0.23 1.98
C GLU A 107 -24.17 0.09 2.56
N ILE A 108 -24.09 1.07 3.47
CA ILE A 108 -22.84 1.38 4.18
C ILE A 108 -22.35 0.16 4.97
N TYR A 109 -23.22 -0.56 5.66
CA TYR A 109 -22.85 -1.77 6.40
C TYR A 109 -22.31 -2.87 5.48
N LEU A 110 -22.96 -3.11 4.34
CA LEU A 110 -22.48 -4.06 3.33
C LEU A 110 -21.11 -3.63 2.75
N LYS A 111 -20.93 -2.35 2.44
CA LYS A 111 -19.63 -1.82 1.98
C LYS A 111 -18.53 -1.99 3.01
N LYS A 112 -18.83 -1.80 4.30
CA LYS A 112 -17.88 -2.07 5.40
C LYS A 112 -17.50 -3.56 5.49
N ILE A 113 -18.45 -4.47 5.24
CA ILE A 113 -18.18 -5.91 5.18
C ILE A 113 -17.28 -6.26 4.00
N TRP A 114 -17.55 -5.68 2.82
CA TRP A 114 -16.67 -5.84 1.66
C TRP A 114 -15.26 -5.33 1.92
N PHE A 115 -15.14 -4.16 2.53
CA PHE A 115 -13.85 -3.56 2.84
C PHE A 115 -13.04 -4.33 3.88
N SER A 116 -13.70 -4.84 4.92
CA SER A 116 -13.00 -5.46 6.05
C SER A 116 -12.92 -6.98 5.96
N ASN A 117 -13.36 -7.56 4.85
CA ASN A 117 -13.49 -9.01 4.67
C ASN A 117 -14.29 -9.67 5.80
N GLY A 118 -15.34 -9.01 6.33
CA GLY A 118 -16.12 -9.50 7.46
C GLY A 118 -16.86 -8.42 8.26
N ILE A 119 -17.59 -8.83 9.31
CA ILE A 119 -18.40 -7.93 10.15
C ILE A 119 -17.63 -7.15 11.22
N HIS A 120 -16.30 -7.21 11.20
CA HIS A 120 -15.42 -6.52 12.14
C HIS A 120 -14.55 -5.50 11.41
N HIS A 121 -14.20 -4.42 12.08
CA HIS A 121 -13.36 -3.36 11.54
C HIS A 121 -11.96 -3.90 11.23
N HIS A 122 -11.50 -3.71 9.99
CA HIS A 122 -10.19 -4.18 9.51
C HIS A 122 -9.02 -3.76 10.42
N TYR A 123 -9.02 -2.50 10.89
CA TYR A 123 -8.00 -1.95 11.77
C TYR A 123 -8.22 -2.18 13.28
N SER A 124 -9.34 -1.68 13.85
CA SER A 124 -9.57 -1.77 15.30
C SER A 124 -10.00 -3.16 15.81
N ASN A 125 -10.37 -4.06 14.89
CA ASN A 125 -10.95 -5.38 15.16
C ASN A 125 -12.37 -5.36 15.78
N ASP A 126 -12.97 -4.20 16.04
CA ASP A 126 -14.28 -4.13 16.68
C ASP A 126 -15.41 -4.57 15.74
N LYS A 127 -16.41 -5.27 16.27
CA LYS A 127 -17.61 -5.65 15.53
C LYS A 127 -18.39 -4.40 15.10
N PHE A 128 -18.83 -4.36 13.85
CA PHE A 128 -19.65 -3.26 13.37
C PHE A 128 -21.03 -3.28 14.01
N ILE A 129 -21.45 -2.12 14.50
CA ILE A 129 -22.81 -1.88 14.97
C ILE A 129 -23.66 -1.44 13.76
N PRO A 130 -24.70 -2.20 13.35
CA PRO A 130 -25.61 -1.78 12.30
C PRO A 130 -26.38 -0.53 12.72
N LYS A 131 -26.52 0.43 11.80
CA LYS A 131 -27.33 1.65 12.00
C LYS A 131 -28.76 1.53 11.45
N PHE A 132 -29.20 0.30 11.21
CA PHE A 132 -30.57 -0.07 10.87
C PHE A 132 -31.07 -1.12 11.87
N SER A 133 -32.39 -1.25 12.01
CA SER A 133 -32.98 -2.13 13.03
C SER A 133 -32.98 -3.61 12.64
N LYS A 134 -33.00 -4.50 13.64
CA LYS A 134 -33.18 -5.95 13.44
C LYS A 134 -34.47 -6.27 12.68
N LYS A 135 -35.55 -5.52 12.95
CA LYS A 135 -36.81 -5.64 12.20
C LYS A 135 -36.61 -5.29 10.73
N TYR A 136 -35.93 -4.18 10.43
CA TYR A 136 -35.70 -3.75 9.05
C TYR A 136 -34.90 -4.79 8.25
N LEU A 137 -33.86 -5.39 8.82
CA LEU A 137 -33.14 -6.48 8.13
C LEU A 137 -34.04 -7.69 7.88
N LYS A 138 -34.93 -8.02 8.81
CA LYS A 138 -35.91 -9.10 8.62
C LYS A 138 -36.86 -8.80 7.46
N ASP A 139 -37.41 -7.59 7.40
CA ASP A 139 -38.28 -7.16 6.31
C ASP A 139 -37.53 -7.24 4.95
N LEU A 140 -36.27 -6.79 4.90
CA LEU A 140 -35.42 -6.92 3.71
C LEU A 140 -35.19 -8.37 3.27
N LEU A 141 -34.94 -9.28 4.21
CA LEU A 141 -34.80 -10.72 3.92
C LEU A 141 -36.08 -11.29 3.31
N ASP A 142 -37.24 -10.98 3.90
CA ASP A 142 -38.54 -11.46 3.43
C ASP A 142 -38.87 -10.90 2.03
N GLU A 143 -38.72 -9.59 1.81
CA GLU A 143 -39.03 -8.94 0.53
C GLU A 143 -38.11 -9.36 -0.62
N SER A 144 -36.83 -9.62 -0.33
CA SER A 144 -35.87 -10.10 -1.33
C SER A 144 -35.85 -11.63 -1.48
N LYS A 145 -36.69 -12.36 -0.74
CA LYS A 145 -36.71 -13.83 -0.66
C LYS A 145 -35.34 -14.42 -0.32
N THR A 146 -34.60 -13.74 0.55
CA THR A 146 -33.26 -14.13 0.97
C THR A 146 -33.32 -14.93 2.27
N SER A 147 -32.58 -16.04 2.33
CA SER A 147 -32.41 -16.83 3.55
C SER A 147 -31.13 -16.44 4.28
N LEU A 148 -31.22 -16.26 5.61
CA LEU A 148 -30.07 -16.14 6.50
C LEU A 148 -30.36 -16.96 7.77
N ASN A 149 -29.46 -17.86 8.16
CA ASN A 149 -29.71 -18.69 9.34
C ASN A 149 -29.68 -17.85 10.62
N TYR A 150 -30.32 -18.37 11.68
CA TYR A 150 -30.52 -17.64 12.92
C TYR A 150 -29.20 -17.17 13.55
N ASP A 151 -28.18 -18.04 13.62
CA ASP A 151 -26.91 -17.70 14.27
C ASP A 151 -26.19 -16.55 13.54
N ALA A 152 -26.15 -16.57 12.20
CA ALA A 152 -25.54 -15.48 11.44
C ALA A 152 -26.37 -14.18 11.53
N PHE A 153 -27.69 -14.27 11.51
CA PHE A 153 -28.57 -13.13 11.73
C PHE A 153 -28.39 -12.52 13.12
N ASP A 154 -28.28 -13.36 14.15
CA ASP A 154 -28.11 -12.92 15.53
C ASP A 154 -26.71 -12.33 15.76
N ALA A 155 -25.66 -12.90 15.14
CA ALA A 155 -24.29 -12.40 15.21
C ALA A 155 -24.15 -10.91 14.80
N ILE A 156 -24.98 -10.45 13.85
CA ILE A 156 -25.03 -9.05 13.40
C ILE A 156 -25.44 -8.09 14.54
N PHE A 157 -26.32 -8.52 15.45
CA PHE A 157 -26.96 -7.64 16.43
C PHE A 157 -26.65 -7.97 17.90
N ASN A 158 -26.16 -9.18 18.20
CA ASN A 158 -25.92 -9.59 19.58
C ASN A 158 -24.66 -8.90 20.17
N SER A 159 -24.45 -9.09 21.48
CA SER A 159 -23.30 -8.56 22.21
C SER A 159 -22.14 -9.56 22.33
N LYS A 160 -22.10 -10.61 21.50
CA LYS A 160 -21.01 -11.60 21.44
C LYS A 160 -20.01 -11.23 20.34
N ASP A 161 -18.85 -11.87 20.35
CA ASP A 161 -17.85 -11.78 19.28
C ASP A 161 -17.48 -10.33 18.94
N LEU A 162 -17.39 -9.49 19.98
CA LEU A 162 -17.25 -8.04 19.83
C LEU A 162 -15.91 -7.63 19.20
N LYS A 163 -14.91 -8.51 19.21
CA LYS A 163 -13.63 -8.30 18.55
C LYS A 163 -13.26 -9.48 17.67
N LYS A 164 -12.77 -9.20 16.46
CA LYS A 164 -12.13 -10.20 15.59
C LYS A 164 -10.91 -10.79 16.28
N VAL A 165 -10.04 -9.92 16.77
CA VAL A 165 -8.83 -10.26 17.53
C VAL A 165 -8.86 -9.50 18.85
N ASN A 166 -8.87 -10.24 19.96
CA ASN A 166 -8.80 -9.70 21.30
C ASN A 166 -7.40 -9.87 21.88
N LEU A 167 -6.84 -8.77 22.37
CA LEU A 167 -5.54 -8.75 23.04
C LEU A 167 -5.67 -8.45 24.54
N ASP A 168 -6.89 -8.38 25.08
CA ASP A 168 -7.11 -8.25 26.52
C ASP A 168 -7.04 -9.64 27.20
N PRO A 169 -5.98 -9.91 27.99
CA PRO A 169 -5.82 -11.20 28.65
C PRO A 169 -6.90 -11.50 29.69
N LYS A 170 -7.63 -10.50 30.20
CA LYS A 170 -8.71 -10.72 31.17
C LYS A 170 -9.93 -11.38 30.55
N ILE A 171 -10.19 -11.12 29.27
CA ILE A 171 -11.28 -11.74 28.51
C ILE A 171 -10.83 -13.11 27.96
N GLY A 172 -9.53 -13.26 27.70
CA GLY A 172 -8.93 -14.40 27.02
C GLY A 172 -8.61 -14.05 25.57
N LEU A 173 -7.41 -14.40 25.13
CA LEU A 173 -6.91 -14.15 23.78
C LEU A 173 -7.66 -14.97 22.74
N VAL A 174 -7.83 -16.28 22.96
CA VAL A 174 -8.57 -17.16 22.04
C VAL A 174 -10.07 -17.00 22.25
N LYS A 175 -10.54 -17.14 23.49
CA LYS A 175 -11.97 -17.07 23.82
C LYS A 175 -12.60 -15.71 23.52
N GLY A 176 -11.83 -14.62 23.66
CA GLY A 176 -12.31 -13.27 23.38
C GLY A 176 -12.27 -12.88 21.91
N SER A 177 -11.69 -13.71 21.04
CA SER A 177 -11.51 -13.43 19.61
C SER A 177 -12.56 -14.15 18.78
N ALA A 178 -13.18 -13.45 17.84
CA ALA A 178 -14.10 -14.02 16.87
C ALA A 178 -13.38 -14.72 15.70
N ILE A 179 -12.08 -14.52 15.53
CA ILE A 179 -11.29 -15.12 14.45
C ILE A 179 -11.48 -16.64 14.40
N ASN A 180 -11.72 -17.18 13.21
CA ASN A 180 -12.11 -18.58 13.01
C ASN A 180 -10.91 -19.54 12.91
N PHE A 181 -9.81 -19.25 13.60
CA PHE A 181 -8.61 -20.09 13.64
C PHE A 181 -8.67 -21.21 14.69
N TYR A 182 -9.57 -21.06 15.65
CA TYR A 182 -9.82 -22.01 16.73
C TYR A 182 -11.33 -22.27 16.81
N ASP A 183 -11.72 -23.50 17.14
CA ASP A 183 -13.11 -23.74 17.53
C ASP A 183 -13.46 -23.06 18.86
N ASP A 184 -14.73 -22.68 19.02
CA ASP A 184 -15.27 -21.94 20.19
C ASP A 184 -14.88 -22.55 21.56
N ASN A 185 -14.62 -23.86 21.60
CA ASN A 185 -14.35 -24.61 22.84
C ASN A 185 -12.86 -24.86 23.09
N ILE A 186 -11.96 -24.19 22.37
CA ILE A 186 -10.50 -24.29 22.57
C ILE A 186 -10.02 -23.13 23.44
N THR A 187 -9.20 -23.45 24.44
CA THR A 187 -8.56 -22.47 25.34
C THR A 187 -7.12 -22.17 24.94
N GLU A 188 -6.56 -21.06 25.42
CA GLU A 188 -5.17 -20.68 25.21
C GLU A 188 -4.18 -21.73 25.74
N SER A 189 -4.49 -22.32 26.90
CA SER A 189 -3.65 -23.38 27.48
C SER A 189 -3.61 -24.59 26.56
N GLU A 190 -4.77 -25.00 26.04
CA GLU A 190 -4.87 -26.12 25.12
C GLU A 190 -4.13 -25.90 23.81
N VAL A 191 -4.15 -24.67 23.27
CA VAL A 191 -3.33 -24.30 22.10
C VAL A 191 -1.85 -24.46 22.41
N ASN A 192 -1.39 -23.89 23.53
CA ASN A 192 0.01 -23.97 23.95
C ASN A 192 0.45 -25.42 24.19
N ASP A 193 -0.37 -26.21 24.89
CA ASP A 193 -0.07 -27.60 25.20
C ASP A 193 -0.08 -28.48 23.95
N PHE A 194 -0.90 -28.14 22.95
CA PHE A 194 -0.89 -28.81 21.65
C PHE A 194 0.43 -28.60 20.92
N TYR A 195 0.85 -27.36 20.70
CA TYR A 195 2.07 -27.07 19.93
C TYR A 195 3.37 -27.38 20.69
N LYS A 196 3.39 -27.26 22.04
CA LYS A 196 4.56 -27.66 22.86
C LYS A 196 4.92 -29.14 22.75
N LYS A 197 3.95 -30.01 22.43
CA LYS A 197 4.15 -31.45 22.30
C LYS A 197 4.74 -31.86 20.95
N ILE A 198 4.73 -30.95 19.97
CA ILE A 198 5.26 -31.24 18.65
C ILE A 198 6.79 -31.14 18.69
N ASN A 199 7.45 -32.28 18.53
CA ASN A 199 8.90 -32.32 18.39
C ASN A 199 9.28 -31.88 16.97
N LEU A 200 10.18 -30.89 16.89
CA LEU A 200 10.74 -30.43 15.63
C LEU A 200 11.94 -31.30 15.25
N ASP A 201 11.98 -31.74 13.99
CA ASP A 201 13.07 -32.57 13.47
C ASP A 201 14.44 -31.85 13.52
N ASP A 202 14.47 -30.54 13.22
CA ASP A 202 15.66 -29.69 13.29
C ASP A 202 15.33 -28.37 14.02
N PRO A 203 15.69 -28.23 15.31
CA PRO A 203 15.47 -27.00 16.07
C PRO A 203 16.18 -25.76 15.50
N LYS A 204 17.20 -25.92 14.63
CA LYS A 204 17.87 -24.80 13.96
C LYS A 204 17.14 -24.35 12.70
N LYS A 205 16.19 -25.15 12.21
CA LYS A 205 15.34 -24.87 11.04
C LYS A 205 13.89 -25.21 11.38
N PRO A 206 13.29 -24.53 12.37
CA PRO A 206 11.93 -24.81 12.78
C PRO A 206 10.96 -24.50 11.64
N ILE A 207 10.04 -25.44 11.37
CA ILE A 207 8.88 -25.17 10.53
C ILE A 207 7.91 -24.22 11.25
N SER A 208 7.11 -23.49 10.49
CA SER A 208 6.07 -22.60 11.02
C SER A 208 4.85 -23.38 11.52
N LEU A 209 4.93 -23.96 12.72
CA LEU A 209 3.85 -24.78 13.30
C LEU A 209 2.50 -24.07 13.28
N GLY A 210 1.45 -24.77 12.82
CA GLY A 210 0.08 -24.25 12.83
C GLY A 210 -0.23 -23.15 11.81
N LEU A 211 0.71 -22.81 10.92
CA LEU A 211 0.56 -21.70 9.97
C LEU A 211 -0.69 -21.84 9.07
N ASN A 212 -0.99 -23.07 8.66
CA ASN A 212 -1.99 -23.37 7.62
C ASN A 212 -3.10 -24.30 8.09
N SER A 213 -3.58 -24.14 9.33
CA SER A 213 -4.60 -25.02 9.88
C SER A 213 -5.56 -24.28 10.81
N LYS A 214 -6.79 -24.78 10.89
CA LYS A 214 -7.71 -24.46 11.99
C LYS A 214 -7.52 -25.49 13.09
N LEU A 215 -7.39 -25.06 14.34
CA LEU A 215 -7.38 -26.00 15.46
C LEU A 215 -8.83 -26.31 15.86
N ILE A 216 -9.18 -27.59 15.90
CA ILE A 216 -10.53 -28.07 16.21
C ILE A 216 -10.52 -29.10 17.33
N LYS A 217 -11.64 -29.24 18.03
CA LYS A 217 -11.81 -30.24 19.11
C LYS A 217 -12.93 -31.22 18.74
N VAL A 218 -12.56 -32.47 18.47
CA VAL A 218 -13.49 -33.54 18.08
C VAL A 218 -13.38 -34.66 19.10
N ASP A 219 -14.50 -35.01 19.74
CA ASP A 219 -14.57 -36.06 20.78
C ASP A 219 -13.54 -35.86 21.91
N GLY A 220 -13.31 -34.60 22.31
CA GLY A 220 -12.34 -34.22 23.33
C GLY A 220 -10.88 -34.19 22.88
N VAL A 221 -10.59 -34.59 21.64
CA VAL A 221 -9.23 -34.58 21.07
C VAL A 221 -9.03 -33.34 20.20
N ILE A 222 -7.94 -32.62 20.47
CA ILE A 222 -7.53 -31.46 19.69
C ILE A 222 -6.73 -31.93 18.47
N LYS A 223 -7.09 -31.44 17.29
CA LYS A 223 -6.39 -31.74 16.04
C LYS A 223 -6.42 -30.55 15.09
N GLU A 224 -5.50 -30.55 14.14
CA GLU A 224 -5.46 -29.57 13.07
C GLU A 224 -6.34 -29.99 11.89
N LYS A 225 -7.22 -29.09 11.46
CA LYS A 225 -7.93 -29.16 10.19
C LYS A 225 -7.13 -28.36 9.16
N VAL A 226 -6.18 -29.03 8.51
CA VAL A 226 -5.21 -28.41 7.59
C VAL A 226 -5.90 -27.84 6.35
N TRP A 227 -5.46 -26.65 5.94
CA TRP A 227 -5.91 -25.94 4.74
C TRP A 227 -5.15 -26.44 3.51
N LYS A 228 -5.76 -27.36 2.76
CA LYS A 228 -5.15 -28.02 1.59
C LYS A 228 -6.20 -28.63 0.66
N LEU A 229 -5.76 -29.11 -0.50
CA LEU A 229 -6.58 -29.95 -1.36
C LEU A 229 -7.07 -31.19 -0.59
N ASN A 230 -8.36 -31.51 -0.70
CA ASN A 230 -9.07 -32.54 0.07
C ASN A 230 -9.06 -32.30 1.60
N GLY A 231 -8.76 -31.07 2.04
CA GLY A 231 -8.84 -30.62 3.43
C GLY A 231 -9.83 -29.46 3.59
N MET A 232 -9.62 -28.63 4.61
CA MET A 232 -10.39 -27.39 4.75
C MET A 232 -10.01 -26.41 3.62
N TYR A 233 -11.00 -25.67 3.13
CA TYR A 233 -10.89 -24.76 1.98
C TYR A 233 -10.56 -25.41 0.63
N SER A 234 -10.73 -26.73 0.49
CA SER A 234 -10.40 -27.48 -0.73
C SER A 234 -10.96 -26.86 -2.01
N ASN A 235 -12.21 -26.36 -2.01
CA ASN A 235 -12.82 -25.77 -3.21
C ASN A 235 -12.07 -24.54 -3.73
N SER A 236 -11.60 -23.66 -2.83
CA SER A 236 -10.78 -22.51 -3.21
C SER A 236 -9.38 -22.95 -3.61
N ILE A 237 -8.78 -23.87 -2.84
CA ILE A 237 -7.41 -24.35 -3.05
C ILE A 237 -7.27 -25.10 -4.37
N GLU A 238 -8.28 -25.85 -4.80
CA GLU A 238 -8.32 -26.48 -6.11
C GLU A 238 -8.25 -25.45 -7.25
N LYS A 239 -8.99 -24.33 -7.13
CA LYS A 239 -8.93 -23.23 -8.11
C LYS A 239 -7.59 -22.50 -8.08
N ILE A 240 -7.03 -22.27 -6.89
CA ILE A 240 -5.68 -21.72 -6.73
C ILE A 240 -4.66 -22.60 -7.46
N ILE A 241 -4.67 -23.92 -7.21
CA ILE A 241 -3.79 -24.89 -7.87
C ILE A 241 -3.96 -24.85 -9.38
N PHE A 242 -5.21 -24.86 -9.89
CA PHE A 242 -5.47 -24.81 -11.33
C PHE A 242 -4.81 -23.59 -11.99
N TRP A 243 -4.94 -22.41 -11.38
CA TRP A 243 -4.34 -21.19 -11.92
C TRP A 243 -2.82 -21.13 -11.74
N LEU A 244 -2.28 -21.67 -10.65
CA LEU A 244 -0.83 -21.81 -10.47
C LEU A 244 -0.22 -22.78 -11.48
N GLU A 245 -0.91 -23.87 -11.85
CA GLU A 245 -0.47 -24.78 -12.91
C GLU A 245 -0.45 -24.09 -14.28
N LYS A 246 -1.40 -23.18 -14.54
CA LYS A 246 -1.37 -22.31 -15.74
C LYS A 246 -0.21 -21.32 -15.69
N ALA A 247 0.00 -20.65 -14.56
CA ALA A 247 1.14 -19.75 -14.33
C ALA A 247 2.49 -20.45 -14.57
N MET A 248 2.66 -21.65 -14.00
CA MET A 248 3.86 -22.48 -14.17
C MET A 248 4.15 -22.84 -15.63
N SER A 249 3.13 -22.92 -16.49
CA SER A 249 3.31 -23.21 -17.93
C SER A 249 3.88 -22.04 -18.74
N VAL A 250 3.84 -20.82 -18.18
CA VAL A 250 4.33 -19.57 -18.79
C VAL A 250 5.35 -18.86 -17.88
N SER A 251 6.00 -19.60 -16.98
CA SER A 251 7.04 -19.09 -16.09
C SER A 251 8.19 -18.45 -16.89
N GLU A 252 8.77 -17.39 -16.35
CA GLU A 252 9.85 -16.62 -17.00
C GLU A 252 11.18 -17.38 -17.02
N ASN A 253 11.40 -18.27 -16.04
CA ASN A 253 12.61 -19.08 -15.93
C ASN A 253 12.35 -20.38 -15.14
N ASP A 254 13.32 -21.30 -15.18
CA ASP A 254 13.22 -22.62 -14.52
C ASP A 254 13.14 -22.53 -13.00
N GLN A 255 13.73 -21.49 -12.41
CA GLN A 255 13.71 -21.29 -10.97
C GLN A 255 12.32 -20.87 -10.48
N GLN A 256 11.69 -19.91 -11.16
CA GLN A 256 10.30 -19.51 -10.92
C GLN A 256 9.34 -20.70 -11.15
N LYS A 257 9.59 -21.51 -12.19
CA LYS A 257 8.84 -22.76 -12.44
C LYS A 257 8.94 -23.74 -11.27
N LYS A 258 10.14 -23.92 -10.72
CA LYS A 258 10.39 -24.78 -9.56
C LYS A 258 9.68 -24.25 -8.31
N ALA A 259 9.71 -22.94 -8.08
CA ALA A 259 8.97 -22.29 -6.99
C ALA A 259 7.46 -22.54 -7.13
N PHE A 260 6.88 -22.40 -8.32
CA PHE A 260 5.47 -22.77 -8.57
C PHE A 260 5.18 -24.24 -8.26
N GLY A 261 6.06 -25.15 -8.70
CA GLY A 261 5.92 -26.58 -8.41
C GLY A 261 5.87 -26.89 -6.91
N LEU A 262 6.72 -26.23 -6.11
CA LEU A 262 6.73 -26.35 -4.65
C LEU A 262 5.48 -25.75 -4.02
N LEU A 263 5.02 -24.58 -4.47
CA LEU A 263 3.80 -23.95 -3.96
C LEU A 263 2.56 -24.80 -4.25
N ILE A 264 2.45 -25.35 -5.46
CA ILE A 264 1.38 -26.27 -5.84
C ILE A 264 1.43 -27.53 -4.96
N LYS A 265 2.62 -28.09 -4.73
CA LYS A 265 2.80 -29.25 -3.85
C LYS A 265 2.38 -28.92 -2.41
N TYR A 266 2.73 -27.74 -1.90
CA TYR A 266 2.29 -27.26 -0.60
C TYR A 266 0.75 -27.22 -0.52
N TYR A 267 0.07 -26.59 -1.48
CA TYR A 267 -1.39 -26.57 -1.49
C TYR A 267 -2.03 -27.97 -1.62
N LYS A 268 -1.40 -28.89 -2.34
CA LYS A 268 -1.87 -30.29 -2.46
C LYS A 268 -1.72 -31.07 -1.15
N THR A 269 -0.65 -30.82 -0.38
CA THR A 269 -0.25 -31.67 0.75
C THR A 269 -0.52 -31.07 2.12
N GLY A 270 -0.51 -29.74 2.21
CA GLY A 270 -0.50 -28.95 3.45
C GLY A 270 0.81 -29.03 4.23
N ASP A 271 1.88 -29.56 3.65
CA ASP A 271 3.15 -29.81 4.35
C ASP A 271 3.98 -28.52 4.56
N LEU A 272 4.20 -28.16 5.82
CA LEU A 272 4.95 -26.97 6.20
C LEU A 272 6.45 -27.07 5.89
N LYS A 273 7.00 -28.28 5.72
CA LYS A 273 8.37 -28.41 5.21
C LYS A 273 8.45 -28.04 3.73
N THR A 274 7.47 -28.46 2.93
CA THR A 274 7.33 -28.02 1.53
C THR A 274 7.10 -26.51 1.43
N TRP A 275 6.41 -25.90 2.41
CA TRP A 275 6.31 -24.44 2.52
C TRP A 275 7.68 -23.78 2.72
N ASP A 276 8.51 -24.28 3.64
CA ASP A 276 9.87 -23.76 3.83
C ASP A 276 10.74 -23.97 2.57
N ASP A 277 10.66 -25.15 1.93
CA ASP A 277 11.35 -25.43 0.67
C ASP A 277 10.91 -24.44 -0.44
N TYR A 278 9.61 -24.14 -0.53
CA TYR A 278 9.08 -23.10 -1.42
C TYR A 278 9.66 -21.71 -1.11
N ASN A 279 9.67 -21.29 0.16
CA ASN A 279 10.17 -19.97 0.53
C ASN A 279 11.67 -19.81 0.24
N ILE A 280 12.47 -20.86 0.44
CA ILE A 280 13.89 -20.86 0.05
C ILE A 280 14.02 -20.68 -1.45
N GLU A 281 13.25 -21.42 -2.25
CA GLU A 281 13.30 -21.30 -3.72
C GLU A 281 12.85 -19.91 -4.18
N TRP A 282 11.77 -19.38 -3.59
CA TRP A 282 11.22 -18.07 -3.91
C TRP A 282 12.19 -16.93 -3.61
N VAL A 283 12.86 -16.94 -2.45
CA VAL A 283 13.89 -15.92 -2.12
C VAL A 283 15.03 -15.94 -3.12
N ASN A 284 15.45 -17.13 -3.54
CA ASN A 284 16.56 -17.27 -4.49
C ASN A 284 16.16 -16.97 -5.94
N THR A 285 14.87 -16.85 -6.25
CA THR A 285 14.38 -16.49 -7.59
C THR A 285 14.48 -14.97 -7.76
N LEU A 286 15.66 -14.49 -8.18
CA LEU A 286 15.96 -13.05 -8.34
C LEU A 286 15.80 -12.55 -9.78
N GLU A 287 15.78 -13.47 -10.75
CA GLU A 287 15.56 -13.16 -12.16
C GLU A 287 14.07 -13.22 -12.52
N GLY A 288 13.64 -12.35 -13.43
CA GLY A 288 12.26 -12.21 -13.89
C GLY A 288 11.71 -10.80 -13.67
N ASP A 289 10.66 -10.47 -14.40
CA ASP A 289 9.96 -9.19 -14.28
C ASP A 289 8.68 -9.32 -13.43
N ILE A 290 8.24 -10.54 -13.14
CA ILE A 290 7.01 -10.81 -12.38
C ILE A 290 7.35 -11.60 -11.11
N ASP A 291 6.92 -11.08 -9.98
CA ASP A 291 6.98 -11.76 -8.69
C ASP A 291 5.58 -11.83 -8.07
N TYR A 292 5.42 -12.66 -7.05
CA TYR A 292 4.13 -12.90 -6.44
C TYR A 292 4.23 -13.34 -4.99
N ILE A 293 3.16 -13.06 -4.27
CA ILE A 293 2.83 -13.65 -2.98
C ILE A 293 1.50 -14.36 -3.17
N ASN A 294 1.40 -15.61 -2.73
CA ASN A 294 0.15 -16.38 -2.72
C ASN A 294 0.28 -17.48 -1.67
N GLY A 295 -0.41 -17.34 -0.55
CA GLY A 295 -0.17 -18.21 0.61
C GLY A 295 -0.91 -17.81 1.87
N PHE A 296 -0.61 -18.53 2.95
CA PHE A 296 -0.94 -18.13 4.30
C PHE A 296 0.32 -17.50 4.90
N ILE A 297 0.35 -16.16 4.99
CA ILE A 297 1.61 -15.41 5.17
C ILE A 297 1.73 -14.81 6.57
N GLU A 298 0.84 -13.87 6.91
CA GLU A 298 0.96 -13.07 8.12
C GLU A 298 0.08 -13.58 9.26
N VAL A 299 0.64 -13.62 10.47
CA VAL A 299 -0.03 -14.15 11.68
C VAL A 299 -0.71 -13.06 12.53
N TYR A 300 -0.80 -11.82 12.04
CA TYR A 300 -1.34 -10.68 12.81
C TYR A 300 -2.79 -10.88 13.30
N ASN A 301 -3.58 -11.67 12.56
CA ASN A 301 -4.96 -11.94 12.90
C ASN A 301 -5.12 -13.09 13.92
N ASP A 302 -4.06 -13.81 14.25
CA ASP A 302 -4.10 -14.84 15.28
C ASP A 302 -3.69 -14.26 16.64
N PRO A 303 -4.57 -14.25 17.65
CA PRO A 303 -4.23 -13.76 18.99
C PRO A 303 -3.11 -14.58 19.67
N MET A 304 -2.81 -15.78 19.17
CA MET A 304 -1.69 -16.63 19.62
C MET A 304 -0.52 -16.68 18.62
N ALA A 305 -0.62 -15.97 17.50
CA ALA A 305 0.42 -15.84 16.47
C ALA A 305 0.96 -17.15 15.85
N TYR A 306 0.13 -18.20 15.72
CA TYR A 306 0.45 -19.44 15.00
C TYR A 306 -0.11 -19.48 13.58
N LYS A 307 -1.34 -18.98 13.36
CA LYS A 307 -2.12 -19.15 12.13
C LYS A 307 -1.97 -17.93 11.26
N ALA A 308 -1.76 -18.15 9.96
CA ALA A 308 -1.63 -17.05 9.03
C ALA A 308 -2.90 -16.82 8.20
N SER A 309 -3.16 -15.55 7.91
CA SER A 309 -4.21 -15.16 6.97
C SER A 309 -3.80 -15.45 5.53
N PHE A 310 -4.78 -15.83 4.70
CA PHE A 310 -4.56 -15.94 3.26
C PHE A 310 -4.36 -14.55 2.66
N GLU A 311 -3.33 -14.40 1.83
CA GLU A 311 -3.10 -13.19 1.04
C GLU A 311 -2.46 -13.50 -0.31
N SER A 312 -2.63 -12.55 -1.23
CA SER A 312 -1.95 -12.59 -2.50
C SER A 312 -1.66 -11.19 -3.02
N VAL A 313 -0.47 -11.01 -3.59
CA VAL A 313 -0.02 -9.79 -4.27
C VAL A 313 0.71 -10.20 -5.54
N VAL A 314 0.27 -9.70 -6.68
CA VAL A 314 0.96 -9.91 -7.97
C VAL A 314 1.76 -8.66 -8.28
N GLN A 315 3.05 -8.81 -8.49
CA GLN A 315 4.01 -7.71 -8.58
C GLN A 315 4.69 -7.73 -9.95
N ILE A 316 4.79 -6.56 -10.56
CA ILE A 316 5.53 -6.33 -11.80
C ILE A 316 6.69 -5.41 -11.48
N LYS A 317 7.88 -5.75 -11.95
CA LYS A 317 9.05 -4.88 -11.86
C LYS A 317 8.71 -3.48 -12.37
N ASP A 318 9.07 -2.46 -11.60
CA ASP A 318 8.96 -1.10 -12.10
C ASP A 318 10.12 -0.82 -13.08
N PHE A 319 9.87 -0.96 -14.38
CA PHE A 319 10.91 -0.78 -15.39
C PHE A 319 11.48 0.64 -15.42
N GLU A 320 10.65 1.66 -15.16
CA GLU A 320 11.12 3.05 -15.18
C GLU A 320 11.95 3.35 -13.93
N MET A 321 11.44 3.00 -12.75
CA MET A 321 12.18 3.17 -11.50
C MET A 321 13.47 2.35 -11.51
N SER A 322 13.42 1.08 -11.94
CA SER A 322 14.61 0.22 -12.03
C SER A 322 15.67 0.83 -12.95
N LYS A 323 15.27 1.40 -14.09
CA LYS A 323 16.20 2.07 -15.01
C LYS A 323 16.86 3.29 -14.34
N LYS A 324 16.11 4.08 -13.58
CA LYS A 324 16.65 5.21 -12.79
C LYS A 324 17.63 4.69 -11.73
N MET A 325 17.24 3.69 -10.93
CA MET A 325 18.09 3.09 -9.89
C MET A 325 19.39 2.53 -10.49
N ASP A 326 19.32 1.81 -11.60
CA ASP A 326 20.49 1.24 -12.29
C ASP A 326 21.44 2.33 -12.81
N ALA A 327 20.88 3.40 -13.39
CA ALA A 327 21.68 4.54 -13.85
C ALA A 327 22.41 5.21 -12.69
N LEU A 328 21.71 5.44 -11.57
CA LEU A 328 22.30 6.00 -10.35
C LEU A 328 23.37 5.09 -9.75
N SER A 329 23.08 3.80 -9.58
CA SER A 329 23.99 2.83 -8.96
C SER A 329 25.30 2.69 -9.76
N LYS A 330 25.22 2.66 -11.10
CA LYS A 330 26.42 2.65 -11.98
C LYS A 330 27.32 3.88 -11.81
N HIS A 331 26.75 4.99 -11.32
CA HIS A 331 27.44 6.27 -11.14
C HIS A 331 27.60 6.62 -9.66
N ALA A 332 27.37 5.67 -8.73
CA ALA A 332 27.38 5.94 -7.30
C ALA A 332 28.66 6.62 -6.82
N GLN A 333 29.82 6.20 -7.35
CA GLN A 333 31.10 6.84 -7.02
C GLN A 333 31.17 8.31 -7.47
N TRP A 334 30.61 8.64 -8.64
CA TRP A 334 30.58 10.04 -9.11
C TRP A 334 29.80 10.92 -8.12
N PHE A 335 28.68 10.44 -7.59
CA PHE A 335 27.91 11.18 -6.59
C PHE A 335 28.67 11.36 -5.27
N GLU A 336 29.40 10.33 -4.81
CA GLU A 336 30.25 10.44 -3.62
C GLU A 336 31.35 11.49 -3.83
N ASP A 337 32.04 11.44 -4.97
CA ASP A 337 33.16 12.32 -5.28
C ASP A 337 32.73 13.79 -5.41
N ASN A 338 31.53 14.02 -5.98
CA ASN A 338 30.95 15.34 -6.24
C ASN A 338 29.97 15.81 -5.13
N SER A 339 29.92 15.11 -4.01
CA SER A 339 29.16 15.54 -2.82
C SER A 339 29.87 16.69 -2.10
N THR A 340 29.11 17.53 -1.40
CA THR A 340 29.62 18.64 -0.59
C THR A 340 30.28 18.19 0.72
N ILE A 341 30.15 16.91 1.06
CA ILE A 341 30.75 16.33 2.27
C ILE A 341 32.28 16.39 2.21
N SER A 342 32.91 16.49 3.38
CA SER A 342 34.38 16.54 3.49
C SER A 342 35.04 15.26 2.97
N ASP A 343 36.22 15.38 2.35
CA ASP A 343 36.92 14.23 1.72
C ASP A 343 37.29 13.13 2.73
N ASN A 344 37.55 13.47 3.98
CA ASN A 344 37.78 12.49 5.05
C ASN A 344 36.51 11.67 5.39
N HIS A 345 35.31 12.16 5.06
CA HIS A 345 34.04 11.46 5.23
C HIS A 345 33.58 10.72 3.96
N LYS A 346 34.30 10.85 2.85
CA LYS A 346 34.00 10.14 1.61
C LYS A 346 34.51 8.69 1.64
N ARG A 347 33.76 7.80 1.00
CA ARG A 347 34.14 6.42 0.69
C ARG A 347 35.00 6.39 -0.57
N LYS A 348 36.04 5.55 -0.56
CA LYS A 348 36.89 5.33 -1.74
C LYS A 348 36.21 4.53 -2.84
N ASN A 349 35.31 3.62 -2.44
CA ASN A 349 34.54 2.75 -3.33
C ASN A 349 33.10 2.70 -2.82
N VAL A 350 32.16 3.27 -3.55
CA VAL A 350 30.73 3.23 -3.28
C VAL A 350 30.04 2.32 -4.28
N VAL A 351 29.20 1.44 -3.76
CA VAL A 351 28.26 0.67 -4.56
C VAL A 351 26.87 1.16 -4.17
N GLY A 352 26.03 1.48 -5.15
CA GLY A 352 24.66 1.90 -4.90
C GLY A 352 23.85 0.78 -4.22
N ILE A 353 22.91 1.16 -3.36
CA ILE A 353 21.99 0.20 -2.74
C ILE A 353 20.96 -0.26 -3.77
N SER A 354 20.67 -1.56 -3.81
CA SER A 354 19.53 -2.07 -4.59
C SER A 354 18.25 -1.78 -3.83
N TYR A 355 17.45 -0.84 -4.30
CA TYR A 355 16.10 -0.57 -3.78
C TYR A 355 15.06 -1.19 -4.70
N ASN A 356 14.25 -2.11 -4.17
CA ASN A 356 13.30 -2.89 -4.96
C ASN A 356 11.90 -2.27 -4.89
N THR A 357 11.56 -1.42 -5.86
CA THR A 357 10.20 -0.93 -6.06
C THR A 357 9.49 -1.77 -7.12
N VAL A 358 8.23 -2.14 -6.84
CA VAL A 358 7.39 -2.92 -7.74
C VAL A 358 6.03 -2.26 -7.94
N ASN A 359 5.38 -2.58 -9.04
CA ASN A 359 4.00 -2.21 -9.34
C ASN A 359 3.07 -3.38 -9.03
N VAL A 360 2.08 -3.15 -8.19
CA VAL A 360 1.00 -4.09 -7.91
C VAL A 360 0.10 -4.24 -9.13
N ALA A 361 -0.09 -5.46 -9.61
CA ALA A 361 -1.07 -5.78 -10.66
C ALA A 361 -2.43 -6.22 -10.10
N SER A 362 -2.43 -6.92 -8.96
CA SER A 362 -3.63 -7.35 -8.26
C SER A 362 -3.32 -7.75 -6.82
N GLU A 363 -4.30 -7.58 -5.93
CA GLU A 363 -4.24 -8.03 -4.54
C GLU A 363 -5.48 -8.84 -4.15
N ALA A 364 -5.35 -9.76 -3.20
CA ALA A 364 -6.46 -10.55 -2.68
C ALA A 364 -6.20 -11.00 -1.24
N GLY A 365 -7.26 -11.37 -0.51
CA GLY A 365 -7.15 -11.81 0.87
C GLY A 365 -6.79 -10.65 1.81
N ALA A 366 -5.82 -10.84 2.71
CA ALA A 366 -5.48 -9.84 3.73
C ALA A 366 -4.91 -8.52 3.17
N THR A 367 -4.44 -8.50 1.92
CA THR A 367 -3.89 -7.32 1.25
C THR A 367 -4.90 -6.55 0.40
N SER A 368 -6.18 -6.97 0.39
CA SER A 368 -7.22 -6.27 -0.39
C SER A 368 -8.55 -6.27 0.36
N PRO A 369 -9.31 -5.16 0.34
CA PRO A 369 -8.99 -3.88 -0.31
C PRO A 369 -7.97 -3.00 0.44
N SER A 370 -7.70 -3.29 1.72
CA SER A 370 -6.70 -2.55 2.48
C SER A 370 -5.31 -3.09 2.18
N SER A 371 -4.57 -2.36 1.34
CA SER A 371 -3.22 -2.73 0.88
C SER A 371 -2.14 -2.37 1.91
N PRO A 372 -1.08 -3.19 2.07
CA PRO A 372 0.18 -2.71 2.63
C PRO A 372 0.83 -1.68 1.67
N ILE A 373 1.90 -1.03 2.11
CA ILE A 373 2.71 -0.14 1.24
C ILE A 373 4.10 -0.70 0.95
N GLY A 374 4.50 -1.74 1.68
CA GLY A 374 5.74 -2.46 1.50
C GLY A 374 5.64 -3.84 2.16
N ILE A 375 6.46 -4.78 1.70
CA ILE A 375 6.41 -6.19 2.10
C ILE A 375 7.83 -6.70 2.31
N ASN A 376 8.06 -7.52 3.35
CA ASN A 376 9.37 -8.09 3.64
C ASN A 376 9.28 -9.56 4.06
N LEU A 377 9.54 -10.47 3.12
CA LEU A 377 9.30 -11.90 3.25
C LEU A 377 10.55 -12.74 2.92
N PRO A 378 10.62 -14.02 3.36
CA PRO A 378 9.64 -14.74 4.18
C PRO A 378 9.72 -14.38 5.67
N ASN A 379 8.76 -14.86 6.45
CA ASN A 379 8.69 -14.65 7.90
C ASN A 379 9.60 -15.59 8.71
N ALA A 380 9.99 -16.75 8.17
CA ALA A 380 10.85 -17.70 8.87
C ALA A 380 12.29 -17.16 9.05
N ASN A 381 12.63 -16.78 10.28
CA ASN A 381 13.92 -16.14 10.61
C ASN A 381 15.14 -16.93 10.16
N TRP A 382 15.10 -18.27 10.26
CA TRP A 382 16.24 -19.10 9.84
C TRP A 382 16.45 -19.07 8.32
N ILE A 383 15.36 -18.98 7.54
CA ILE A 383 15.44 -18.82 6.08
C ILE A 383 16.03 -17.44 5.78
N ARG A 384 15.52 -16.38 6.43
CA ARG A 384 16.04 -15.02 6.26
C ARG A 384 17.54 -14.92 6.54
N ALA A 385 17.98 -15.51 7.65
CA ALA A 385 19.37 -15.46 8.09
C ALA A 385 20.32 -16.22 7.14
N LYS A 386 19.85 -17.30 6.49
CA LYS A 386 20.70 -18.19 5.68
C LYS A 386 20.59 -17.96 4.17
N HIS A 387 19.40 -17.60 3.70
CA HIS A 387 19.05 -17.51 2.29
C HIS A 387 18.67 -16.08 1.88
N GLY A 388 18.45 -15.18 2.83
CA GLY A 388 18.05 -13.80 2.57
C GLY A 388 16.53 -13.59 2.61
N SER A 389 16.12 -12.37 2.26
CA SER A 389 14.72 -11.95 2.22
C SER A 389 14.50 -10.99 1.05
N LYS A 390 13.28 -10.92 0.54
CA LYS A 390 12.86 -9.90 -0.43
C LYS A 390 12.06 -8.82 0.30
N SER A 391 12.58 -7.60 0.27
CA SER A 391 11.90 -6.41 0.76
C SER A 391 11.52 -5.56 -0.44
N VAL A 392 10.24 -5.24 -0.59
CA VAL A 392 9.71 -4.49 -1.73
C VAL A 392 8.82 -3.34 -1.29
N SER A 393 8.88 -2.22 -2.02
CA SER A 393 7.96 -1.08 -1.89
C SER A 393 6.91 -1.14 -3.01
N LEU A 394 5.64 -0.94 -2.66
CA LEU A 394 4.51 -1.01 -3.59
C LEU A 394 4.28 0.37 -4.23
N GLY A 395 5.06 0.67 -5.26
CA GLY A 395 5.20 2.01 -5.85
C GLY A 395 3.88 2.60 -6.34
N ASN A 396 3.11 1.87 -7.14
CA ASN A 396 1.82 2.36 -7.66
C ASN A 396 0.72 2.50 -6.60
N ILE A 397 0.80 1.77 -5.48
CA ILE A 397 -0.10 1.95 -4.34
C ILE A 397 0.25 3.23 -3.59
N LEU A 398 1.53 3.44 -3.27
CA LEU A 398 2.03 4.69 -2.67
C LEU A 398 1.71 5.90 -3.56
N PHE A 399 1.94 5.78 -4.86
CA PHE A 399 1.59 6.77 -5.86
C PHE A 399 0.08 7.06 -5.84
N SER A 400 -0.75 6.02 -5.76
CA SER A 400 -2.20 6.20 -5.66
C SER A 400 -2.62 6.88 -4.35
N TYR A 401 -1.95 6.63 -3.23
CA TYR A 401 -2.19 7.35 -1.96
C TYR A 401 -1.86 8.84 -2.09
N ALA A 402 -0.71 9.17 -2.68
CA ALA A 402 -0.26 10.54 -2.89
C ALA A 402 -1.23 11.30 -3.79
N ASN A 403 -1.71 10.66 -4.87
CA ASN A 403 -2.59 11.26 -5.86
C ASN A 403 -4.09 11.15 -5.52
N ALA A 404 -4.44 10.44 -4.45
CA ALA A 404 -5.79 10.36 -3.90
C ALA A 404 -6.11 11.47 -2.88
N GLY A 405 -5.14 12.34 -2.57
CA GLY A 405 -5.41 13.55 -1.80
C GLY A 405 -6.60 14.29 -2.42
N SER A 406 -7.53 14.75 -1.59
CA SER A 406 -8.71 15.49 -2.04
C SER A 406 -8.27 16.55 -3.04
N SER A 407 -8.70 16.42 -4.30
CA SER A 407 -8.49 17.40 -5.34
C SER A 407 -8.81 18.78 -4.76
N GLY A 408 -7.78 19.57 -4.48
CA GLY A 408 -7.92 20.84 -3.75
C GLY A 408 -6.92 21.10 -2.63
N ARG A 409 -6.24 20.09 -2.04
CA ARG A 409 -5.20 20.37 -1.03
C ARG A 409 -4.03 21.15 -1.61
N ILE A 410 -3.55 20.74 -2.78
CA ILE A 410 -2.55 21.51 -3.52
C ILE A 410 -3.02 22.95 -3.77
N ASN A 411 -4.27 23.12 -4.21
CA ASN A 411 -4.85 24.45 -4.45
C ASN A 411 -5.07 25.27 -3.16
N GLU A 412 -5.09 24.63 -1.98
CA GLU A 412 -5.26 25.33 -0.69
C GLU A 412 -3.93 25.69 -0.04
N PHE A 413 -2.87 24.91 -0.27
CA PHE A 413 -1.59 25.04 0.44
C PHE A 413 -0.43 25.50 -0.46
N ALA A 414 -0.58 25.50 -1.78
CA ALA A 414 0.30 26.22 -2.71
C ALA A 414 -0.23 27.64 -2.93
N TYR A 415 0.68 28.60 -3.14
CA TYR A 415 0.28 30.01 -3.25
C TYR A 415 -0.15 30.40 -4.67
N ASN A 416 0.66 30.06 -5.68
CA ASN A 416 0.46 30.50 -7.05
C ASN A 416 0.08 29.36 -7.99
N ILE A 417 -0.50 29.73 -9.14
CA ILE A 417 -0.96 28.76 -10.14
C ILE A 417 0.19 27.98 -10.76
N ASP A 418 1.36 28.59 -10.94
CA ASP A 418 2.55 27.95 -11.52
C ASP A 418 3.05 26.79 -10.63
N GLU A 419 3.10 26.98 -9.31
CA GLU A 419 3.43 25.95 -8.33
C GLU A 419 2.40 24.80 -8.36
N ILE A 420 1.12 25.15 -8.49
CA ILE A 420 0.05 24.16 -8.59
C ILE A 420 0.15 23.35 -9.88
N GLU A 421 0.43 23.99 -11.01
CA GLU A 421 0.54 23.34 -12.31
C GLU A 421 1.80 22.46 -12.38
N ILE A 422 2.93 22.96 -11.91
CA ILE A 422 4.18 22.20 -11.91
C ILE A 422 4.11 20.98 -10.99
N GLU A 423 3.48 21.09 -9.82
CA GLU A 423 3.22 19.94 -8.93
C GLU A 423 2.36 18.90 -9.63
N LYS A 424 1.28 19.35 -10.29
CA LYS A 424 0.34 18.45 -10.98
C LYS A 424 0.95 17.73 -12.19
N GLU A 425 1.91 18.36 -12.85
CA GLU A 425 2.55 17.82 -14.04
C GLU A 425 3.82 17.01 -13.74
N TYR A 426 4.59 17.43 -12.73
CA TYR A 426 5.94 16.91 -12.47
C TYR A 426 6.20 16.43 -11.05
N GLY A 427 5.32 16.73 -10.10
CA GLY A 427 5.54 16.45 -8.68
C GLY A 427 5.81 14.97 -8.40
N ASN A 428 5.08 14.07 -9.06
CA ASN A 428 5.28 12.65 -8.83
C ASN A 428 6.62 12.14 -9.40
N GLU A 429 6.94 12.49 -10.65
CA GLU A 429 8.18 12.03 -11.26
C GLU A 429 9.42 12.63 -10.58
N ALA A 430 9.27 13.82 -10.00
CA ALA A 430 10.28 14.47 -9.17
C ALA A 430 10.45 13.76 -7.82
N ASP A 431 9.35 13.40 -7.14
CA ASP A 431 9.36 12.64 -5.88
C ASP A 431 9.94 11.24 -6.07
N ASP A 432 9.61 10.58 -7.18
CA ASP A 432 10.21 9.30 -7.60
C ASP A 432 11.73 9.42 -7.76
N LEU A 433 12.22 10.50 -8.39
CA LEU A 433 13.66 10.71 -8.57
C LEU A 433 14.34 11.08 -7.25
N HIS A 434 13.70 11.88 -6.41
CA HIS A 434 14.19 12.19 -5.07
C HIS A 434 14.32 10.93 -4.22
N THR A 435 13.28 10.09 -4.20
CA THR A 435 13.29 8.77 -3.53
C THR A 435 14.40 7.89 -4.08
N ALA A 436 14.57 7.83 -5.40
CA ALA A 436 15.65 7.06 -6.01
C ALA A 436 17.05 7.52 -5.57
N LEU A 437 17.27 8.84 -5.52
CA LEU A 437 18.52 9.41 -5.01
C LEU A 437 18.69 9.15 -3.52
N HIS A 438 17.65 9.30 -2.71
CA HIS A 438 17.64 9.02 -1.26
C HIS A 438 18.07 7.58 -0.98
N GLU A 439 17.42 6.62 -1.63
CA GLU A 439 17.61 5.19 -1.35
C GLU A 439 18.93 4.65 -1.90
N VAL A 440 19.26 4.97 -3.16
CA VAL A 440 20.42 4.38 -3.86
C VAL A 440 21.72 5.09 -3.52
N ILE A 441 21.69 6.43 -3.44
CA ILE A 441 22.89 7.26 -3.25
C ILE A 441 22.96 7.79 -1.83
N GLY A 442 21.83 8.27 -1.29
CA GLY A 442 21.71 8.82 0.06
C GLY A 442 22.25 7.83 1.06
N HIS A 443 21.56 6.72 1.33
CA HIS A 443 22.00 5.73 2.31
C HIS A 443 23.35 5.05 2.01
N ALA A 444 23.78 5.00 0.74
CA ALA A 444 25.06 4.40 0.34
C ALA A 444 26.27 5.31 0.63
N SER A 445 26.07 6.63 0.62
CA SER A 445 27.13 7.64 0.68
C SER A 445 27.68 7.88 2.08
N GLY A 446 28.94 8.33 2.12
CA GLY A 446 29.62 8.76 3.34
C GLY A 446 30.02 7.62 4.30
N LYS A 447 31.09 7.84 5.05
CA LYS A 447 31.61 6.91 6.06
C LYS A 447 31.79 7.58 7.42
N ILE A 448 31.80 6.76 8.46
CA ILE A 448 32.19 7.16 9.81
C ILE A 448 33.72 7.13 9.90
N ILE A 449 34.31 8.03 10.71
CA ILE A 449 35.75 8.05 10.94
C ILE A 449 36.16 6.85 11.80
N ASP A 450 37.32 6.27 11.52
CA ASP A 450 37.88 5.16 12.31
C ASP A 450 37.98 5.56 13.80
N GLY A 451 37.47 4.69 14.68
CA GLY A 451 37.45 4.92 16.13
C GLY A 451 36.19 5.63 16.67
N VAL A 452 35.30 6.11 15.81
CA VAL A 452 33.96 6.61 16.22
C VAL A 452 32.96 5.46 16.25
N GLY A 453 32.15 5.39 17.31
CA GLY A 453 31.09 4.39 17.45
C GLY A 453 29.99 4.52 16.39
N THR A 454 29.16 3.49 16.27
CA THR A 454 28.03 3.52 15.34
C THR A 454 27.05 4.66 15.68
N PRO A 455 26.24 5.16 14.72
CA PRO A 455 25.31 6.26 14.97
C PRO A 455 24.30 5.94 16.08
N LYS A 456 23.94 4.66 16.25
CA LYS A 456 23.11 4.19 17.35
C LYS A 456 23.77 4.42 18.71
N GLU A 457 25.08 4.26 18.81
CA GLU A 457 25.86 4.45 20.04
C GLU A 457 26.14 5.93 20.31
N THR A 458 26.51 6.68 19.26
CA THR A 458 26.94 8.08 19.37
C THR A 458 25.77 9.07 19.36
N LEU A 459 24.84 8.94 18.41
CA LEU A 459 23.71 9.86 18.21
C LEU A 459 22.41 9.40 18.92
N LYS A 460 22.35 8.15 19.39
CA LYS A 460 21.26 7.60 20.21
C LYS A 460 19.89 7.79 19.52
N SER A 461 18.92 8.39 20.21
CA SER A 461 17.56 8.63 19.71
C SER A 461 17.49 9.57 18.50
N TYR A 462 18.55 10.32 18.21
CA TYR A 462 18.61 11.23 17.05
C TYR A 462 19.15 10.54 15.79
N SER A 463 19.68 9.33 15.92
CA SER A 463 20.34 8.61 14.81
C SER A 463 19.42 8.44 13.61
N SER A 464 18.17 8.01 13.80
CA SER A 464 17.24 7.77 12.68
C SER A 464 16.91 9.07 11.96
N THR A 465 16.47 10.10 12.69
CA THR A 465 16.15 11.42 12.11
C THR A 465 17.31 12.01 11.32
N LEU A 466 18.54 11.93 11.84
CA LEU A 466 19.73 12.48 11.17
C LEU A 466 20.16 11.65 9.96
N GLU A 467 20.00 10.32 10.00
CA GLU A 467 20.28 9.46 8.85
C GLU A 467 19.31 9.74 7.70
N GLU A 468 18.02 9.86 8.01
CA GLU A 468 16.99 10.20 7.03
C GLU A 468 17.18 11.60 6.46
N ALA A 469 17.49 12.59 7.30
CA ALA A 469 17.80 13.94 6.85
C ALA A 469 18.97 13.97 5.86
N ARG A 470 20.01 13.19 6.16
CA ARG A 470 21.20 13.09 5.32
C ARG A 470 20.85 12.52 3.95
N ALA A 471 20.09 11.42 3.90
CA ALA A 471 19.68 10.80 2.65
C ALA A 471 18.74 11.72 1.84
N ASP A 472 17.79 12.40 2.50
CA ASP A 472 16.93 13.41 1.85
C ASP A 472 17.74 14.56 1.25
N LEU A 473 18.75 15.06 1.95
CA LEU A 473 19.60 16.15 1.46
C LEU A 473 20.50 15.74 0.29
N VAL A 474 20.95 14.48 0.24
CA VAL A 474 21.62 13.94 -0.96
C VAL A 474 20.66 14.00 -2.15
N GLY A 475 19.42 13.55 -1.96
CA GLY A 475 18.38 13.64 -3.00
C GLY A 475 18.09 15.06 -3.44
N LEU A 476 17.88 15.98 -2.49
CA LEU A 476 17.61 17.38 -2.76
C LEU A 476 18.79 18.07 -3.45
N TYR A 477 20.02 17.79 -3.06
CA TYR A 477 21.20 18.39 -3.68
C TYR A 477 21.40 17.93 -5.13
N PHE A 478 21.26 16.62 -5.39
CA PHE A 478 21.57 16.06 -6.72
C PHE A 478 20.42 16.10 -7.71
N ILE A 479 19.16 16.26 -7.29
CA ILE A 479 18.03 16.36 -8.23
C ILE A 479 18.16 17.57 -9.16
N ALA A 480 18.80 18.65 -8.69
CA ALA A 480 19.09 19.85 -9.47
C ALA A 480 20.30 19.72 -10.41
N ASN A 481 21.06 18.62 -10.33
CA ASN A 481 22.32 18.51 -11.03
C ASN A 481 22.11 18.10 -12.50
N PRO A 482 22.77 18.78 -13.48
CA PRO A 482 22.72 18.41 -14.90
C PRO A 482 23.10 16.95 -15.19
N LYS A 483 23.86 16.31 -14.29
CA LYS A 483 24.22 14.89 -14.38
C LYS A 483 23.00 13.98 -14.55
N MET A 484 21.84 14.33 -14.00
CA MET A 484 20.59 13.58 -14.17
C MET A 484 20.23 13.42 -15.66
N LYS A 485 20.49 14.45 -16.46
CA LYS A 485 20.33 14.39 -17.91
C LYS A 485 21.44 13.56 -18.56
N ASP A 486 22.69 13.81 -18.20
CA ASP A 486 23.86 13.17 -18.80
C ASP A 486 23.85 11.63 -18.66
N ILE A 487 23.30 11.12 -17.55
CA ILE A 487 23.18 9.67 -17.30
C ILE A 487 21.83 9.09 -17.75
N GLY A 488 21.01 9.89 -18.45
CA GLY A 488 19.77 9.44 -19.10
C GLY A 488 18.58 9.21 -18.16
N ILE A 489 18.55 9.87 -17.00
CA ILE A 489 17.43 9.78 -16.05
C ILE A 489 16.27 10.68 -16.48
N THR A 490 16.53 11.96 -16.80
CA THR A 490 15.49 12.90 -17.22
C THR A 490 16.09 14.09 -17.97
N ASP A 491 15.38 14.57 -19.00
CA ASP A 491 15.67 15.84 -19.68
C ASP A 491 15.03 17.05 -18.96
N LYS A 492 14.18 16.81 -17.96
CA LYS A 492 13.35 17.80 -17.25
C LYS A 492 13.90 18.18 -15.88
N VAL A 493 15.24 18.32 -15.77
CA VAL A 493 15.95 18.56 -14.50
C VAL A 493 15.40 19.80 -13.80
N LYS A 494 15.16 20.88 -14.54
CA LYS A 494 14.64 22.15 -13.99
C LYS A 494 13.24 21.96 -13.41
N GLU A 495 12.33 21.37 -14.16
CA GLU A 495 10.94 21.18 -13.76
C GLU A 495 10.85 20.26 -12.53
N TYR A 496 11.65 19.18 -12.50
CA TYR A 496 11.69 18.26 -11.37
C TYR A 496 12.27 18.93 -10.12
N THR A 497 13.30 19.76 -10.27
CA THR A 497 13.87 20.53 -9.16
C THR A 497 12.84 21.45 -8.54
N ILE A 498 12.14 22.22 -9.38
CA ILE A 498 11.14 23.19 -8.92
C ILE A 498 9.98 22.45 -8.22
N ALA A 499 9.46 21.39 -8.84
CA ALA A 499 8.38 20.60 -8.25
C ALA A 499 8.81 19.97 -6.91
N GLN A 500 9.98 19.31 -6.86
CA GLN A 500 10.45 18.66 -5.64
C GLN A 500 10.71 19.67 -4.52
N TYR A 501 11.37 20.80 -4.81
CA TYR A 501 11.69 21.77 -3.78
C TYR A 501 10.43 22.42 -3.21
N ASN A 502 9.47 22.80 -4.06
CA ASN A 502 8.19 23.33 -3.59
C ASN A 502 7.44 22.29 -2.76
N GLY A 503 7.34 21.05 -3.25
CA GLY A 503 6.74 19.93 -2.53
C GLY A 503 7.38 19.69 -1.16
N TYR A 504 8.71 19.66 -1.10
CA TYR A 504 9.49 19.38 0.11
C TYR A 504 9.37 20.50 1.16
N ILE A 505 9.49 21.77 0.74
CA ILE A 505 9.34 22.93 1.64
C ILE A 505 7.90 23.04 2.15
N ARG A 506 6.91 22.91 1.27
CA ARG A 506 5.49 22.92 1.64
C ARG A 506 5.12 21.74 2.52
N ASN A 507 5.71 20.56 2.32
CA ASN A 507 5.54 19.42 3.22
C ASN A 507 6.15 19.70 4.59
N GLY A 508 7.43 20.04 4.63
CA GLY A 508 8.21 20.25 5.84
C GLY A 508 7.65 21.34 6.76
N LEU A 509 7.17 22.46 6.19
CA LEU A 509 6.73 23.63 6.96
C LEU A 509 5.21 23.72 7.17
N ILE A 510 4.41 23.05 6.35
CA ILE A 510 2.93 23.17 6.40
C ILE A 510 2.26 21.80 6.40
N THR A 511 2.21 21.13 5.24
CA THR A 511 1.18 20.11 5.01
C THR A 511 1.36 18.82 5.80
N GLN A 512 2.57 18.53 6.30
CA GLN A 512 2.77 17.37 7.18
C GLN A 512 2.07 17.54 8.55
N LEU A 513 1.90 18.78 9.02
CA LEU A 513 1.33 19.10 10.34
C LEU A 513 -0.14 18.73 10.44
N ILE A 514 -0.83 18.53 9.31
CA ILE A 514 -2.20 17.99 9.25
C ILE A 514 -2.36 16.66 10.02
N ARG A 515 -1.26 15.90 10.16
CA ARG A 515 -1.24 14.59 10.83
C ARG A 515 -1.07 14.69 12.35
N ILE A 516 -0.78 15.87 12.88
CA ILE A 516 -0.46 16.08 14.29
C ILE A 516 -1.69 16.65 15.02
N LYS A 517 -1.92 16.18 16.24
CA LYS A 517 -2.97 16.75 17.10
C LYS A 517 -2.55 18.14 17.56
N LEU A 518 -3.46 19.11 17.55
CA LEU A 518 -3.18 20.46 18.03
C LEU A 518 -2.60 20.41 19.46
N GLY A 519 -1.47 21.11 19.68
CA GLY A 519 -0.74 21.12 20.94
C GLY A 519 0.34 20.03 21.10
N ASN A 520 0.40 19.03 20.22
CA ASN A 520 1.50 18.06 20.19
C ASN A 520 2.68 18.58 19.35
N ASN A 521 3.87 18.01 19.57
CA ASN A 521 5.06 18.19 18.74
C ASN A 521 5.20 17.05 17.71
N ILE A 522 6.19 17.19 16.81
CA ILE A 522 6.53 16.09 15.88
C ILE A 522 7.34 15.02 16.60
N GLU A 523 6.90 13.76 16.50
CA GLU A 523 7.59 12.61 17.11
C GLU A 523 8.27 11.68 16.09
N GLU A 524 7.64 11.51 14.92
CA GLU A 524 8.08 10.57 13.90
C GLU A 524 9.38 11.07 13.21
N SER A 525 10.36 10.17 13.01
CA SER A 525 11.72 10.52 12.55
C SER A 525 11.74 11.13 11.15
N HIS A 526 10.95 10.62 10.20
CA HIS A 526 10.89 11.19 8.85
C HIS A 526 10.23 12.57 8.85
N MET A 527 9.15 12.76 9.63
CA MET A 527 8.53 14.08 9.81
C MET A 527 9.48 15.09 10.46
N ARG A 528 10.23 14.67 11.48
CA ARG A 528 11.24 15.50 12.15
C ARG A 528 12.33 15.93 11.17
N ASN A 529 12.81 15.01 10.33
CA ASN A 529 13.86 15.32 9.35
C ASN A 529 13.39 16.40 8.35
N ARG A 530 12.16 16.25 7.82
CA ARG A 530 11.63 17.14 6.79
C ARG A 530 11.39 18.53 7.36
N GLN A 531 10.86 18.60 8.57
CA GLN A 531 10.71 19.88 9.28
C GLN A 531 12.08 20.51 9.56
N MET A 532 13.04 19.71 10.04
CA MET A 532 14.40 20.18 10.37
C MET A 532 15.08 20.80 9.16
N ILE A 533 15.11 20.10 8.02
CA ILE A 533 15.71 20.59 6.77
C ILE A 533 15.02 21.87 6.32
N SER A 534 13.70 21.84 6.14
CA SER A 534 12.94 22.97 5.58
C SER A 534 13.01 24.21 6.48
N LYS A 535 12.95 24.04 7.81
CA LYS A 535 13.06 25.15 8.76
C LYS A 535 14.48 25.71 8.84
N TRP A 536 15.50 24.85 8.75
CA TRP A 536 16.90 25.29 8.75
C TRP A 536 17.21 26.13 7.51
N VAL A 537 16.87 25.64 6.31
CA VAL A 537 17.15 26.40 5.07
C VAL A 537 16.31 27.66 4.98
N TYR A 538 15.06 27.65 5.46
CA TYR A 538 14.23 28.85 5.57
C TYR A 538 14.93 29.89 6.46
N GLN A 539 15.34 29.53 7.68
CA GLN A 539 15.99 30.47 8.59
C GLN A 539 17.33 30.98 8.08
N LYS A 540 18.16 30.13 7.47
CA LYS A 540 19.46 30.54 6.91
C LYS A 540 19.32 31.38 5.66
N GLY A 541 18.25 31.21 4.89
CA GLY A 541 17.97 31.96 3.67
C GLY A 541 17.23 33.28 3.86
N LEU A 542 16.83 33.64 5.09
CA LEU A 542 16.05 34.87 5.36
C LEU A 542 16.72 36.15 4.85
N LYS A 543 18.04 36.27 5.03
CA LYS A 543 18.79 37.48 4.63
C LYS A 543 18.75 37.73 3.13
N ASP A 544 18.73 36.65 2.34
CA ASP A 544 18.77 36.70 0.88
C ASP A 544 17.38 36.46 0.26
N ASN A 545 16.33 36.40 1.08
CA ASN A 545 14.95 36.10 0.71
C ASN A 545 14.78 34.84 -0.16
N ILE A 546 15.56 33.79 0.12
CA ILE A 546 15.57 32.53 -0.67
C ILE A 546 14.21 31.83 -0.61
N ILE A 547 13.64 31.74 0.61
CA ILE A 547 12.28 31.27 0.86
C ILE A 547 11.53 32.38 1.59
N GLU A 548 10.42 32.82 1.00
CA GLU A 548 9.58 33.88 1.53
C GLU A 548 8.34 33.29 2.22
N LYS A 549 8.01 33.79 3.41
CA LYS A 549 6.76 33.48 4.10
C LYS A 549 5.73 34.56 3.76
N ILE A 550 4.68 34.17 3.04
CA ILE A 550 3.56 35.06 2.69
C ILE A 550 2.38 34.75 3.60
N ILE A 551 1.69 35.80 4.05
CA ILE A 551 0.39 35.69 4.71
C ILE A 551 -0.61 36.42 3.84
N ASP A 552 -1.58 35.68 3.31
CA ASP A 552 -2.66 36.21 2.47
C ASP A 552 -4.00 35.66 2.95
N ASP A 553 -4.99 36.53 3.17
CA ASP A 553 -6.29 36.20 3.77
C ASP A 553 -6.19 35.30 5.03
N ASN A 554 -5.28 35.67 5.95
CA ASN A 554 -4.94 34.91 7.17
C ASN A 554 -4.45 33.47 6.92
N LYS A 555 -3.95 33.18 5.72
CA LYS A 555 -3.33 31.90 5.37
C LYS A 555 -1.85 32.07 5.11
N THR A 556 -1.07 31.21 5.74
CA THR A 556 0.38 31.16 5.58
C THR A 556 0.75 30.30 4.36
N TYR A 557 1.68 30.81 3.56
CA TYR A 557 2.33 30.12 2.43
C TYR A 557 3.85 30.33 2.47
N PHE A 558 4.59 29.44 1.82
CA PHE A 558 6.04 29.59 1.62
C PHE A 558 6.34 29.51 0.12
N ILE A 559 7.08 30.48 -0.40
CA ILE A 559 7.47 30.57 -1.81
C ILE A 559 8.98 30.53 -1.91
N ILE A 560 9.48 29.77 -2.89
CA ILE A 560 10.91 29.71 -3.20
C ILE A 560 11.21 30.76 -4.28
N ASN A 561 12.03 31.74 -3.94
CA ASN A 561 12.43 32.82 -4.85
C ASN A 561 13.75 32.51 -5.58
N ASP A 562 14.61 31.67 -5.00
CA ASP A 562 15.93 31.33 -5.55
C ASP A 562 16.27 29.85 -5.34
N TYR A 563 16.02 29.03 -6.36
CA TYR A 563 16.25 27.57 -6.31
C TYR A 563 17.73 27.20 -6.31
N GLU A 564 18.59 28.02 -6.92
CA GLU A 564 20.03 27.77 -6.96
C GLU A 564 20.64 27.97 -5.57
N LYS A 565 20.37 29.10 -4.93
CA LYS A 565 20.83 29.33 -3.55
C LYS A 565 20.22 28.37 -2.55
N LEU A 566 18.98 27.91 -2.78
CA LEU A 566 18.39 26.87 -1.95
C LEU A 566 19.17 25.54 -2.10
N THR A 567 19.60 25.20 -3.32
CA THR A 567 20.46 24.03 -3.58
C THR A 567 21.79 24.16 -2.81
N ASP A 568 22.40 25.34 -2.81
CA ASP A 568 23.62 25.60 -2.04
C ASP A 568 23.40 25.38 -0.53
N LEU A 569 22.27 25.87 0.02
CA LEU A 569 21.93 25.65 1.42
C LEU A 569 21.71 24.17 1.76
N PHE A 570 21.09 23.38 0.86
CA PHE A 570 21.01 21.93 1.04
C PHE A 570 22.40 21.30 1.07
N GLY A 571 23.31 21.72 0.18
CA GLY A 571 24.70 21.27 0.18
C GLY A 571 25.46 21.61 1.46
N VAL A 572 25.25 22.81 2.02
CA VAL A 572 25.84 23.22 3.31
C VAL A 572 25.32 22.37 4.46
N LEU A 573 24.00 22.14 4.53
CA LEU A 573 23.39 21.33 5.59
C LEU A 573 23.79 19.85 5.46
N LEU A 574 23.89 19.32 4.24
CA LEU A 574 24.37 17.95 3.97
C LEU A 574 25.77 17.74 4.54
N LYS A 575 26.67 18.70 4.30
CA LYS A 575 28.04 18.66 4.82
C LYS A 575 28.05 18.61 6.34
N GLU A 576 27.23 19.43 7.00
CA GLU A 576 27.17 19.47 8.46
C GLU A 576 26.56 18.19 9.05
N ILE A 577 25.47 17.66 8.49
CA ILE A 577 24.88 16.42 8.97
C ILE A 577 25.82 15.23 8.75
N GLN A 578 26.53 15.18 7.61
CA GLN A 578 27.55 14.16 7.41
C GLN A 578 28.67 14.28 8.45
N ARG A 579 29.13 15.49 8.78
CA ARG A 579 30.12 15.72 9.85
C ARG A 579 29.61 15.16 11.19
N ILE A 580 28.42 15.56 11.60
CA ILE A 580 27.75 15.09 12.83
C ILE A 580 27.73 13.56 12.89
N LYS A 581 27.29 12.90 11.81
CA LYS A 581 27.26 11.43 11.70
C LYS A 581 28.65 10.81 11.79
N SER A 582 29.62 11.37 11.07
CA SER A 582 30.94 10.74 10.87
C SER A 582 31.85 10.91 12.09
N GLU A 583 31.65 11.98 12.85
CA GLU A 583 32.40 12.33 14.06
C GLU A 583 31.68 11.92 15.35
N GLY A 584 30.41 11.51 15.26
CA GLY A 584 29.60 11.11 16.42
C GLY A 584 29.22 12.29 17.33
N ASP A 585 29.04 13.48 16.76
CA ASP A 585 28.78 14.73 17.49
C ASP A 585 27.33 14.80 17.99
N TYR A 586 27.09 14.16 19.14
CA TYR A 586 25.77 14.05 19.74
C TYR A 586 25.12 15.42 20.00
N GLU A 587 25.85 16.39 20.55
CA GLU A 587 25.24 17.68 20.92
C GLU A 587 24.86 18.49 19.69
N ALA A 588 25.70 18.52 18.64
CA ALA A 588 25.32 19.18 17.39
C ALA A 588 24.10 18.50 16.74
N GLY A 589 24.07 17.16 16.71
CA GLY A 589 22.94 16.41 16.17
C GLY A 589 21.64 16.64 16.94
N LYS A 590 21.71 16.60 18.28
CA LYS A 590 20.60 16.92 19.17
C LYS A 590 20.09 18.35 18.95
N ASN A 591 20.97 19.35 18.94
CA ASN A 591 20.56 20.74 18.78
C ASN A 591 19.88 20.96 17.43
N LEU A 592 20.42 20.38 16.36
CA LEU A 592 19.80 20.48 15.03
C LEU A 592 18.37 19.91 15.02
N VAL A 593 18.16 18.72 15.60
CA VAL A 593 16.83 18.10 15.65
C VAL A 593 15.88 18.85 16.58
N GLU A 594 16.32 19.24 17.78
CA GLU A 594 15.45 19.87 18.79
C GLU A 594 15.06 21.32 18.42
N ASP A 595 15.97 22.07 17.79
CA ASP A 595 15.71 23.46 17.41
C ASP A 595 14.85 23.57 16.14
N TYR A 596 15.08 22.65 15.19
CA TYR A 596 14.46 22.73 13.87
C TYR A 596 13.42 21.65 13.58
N GLY A 597 13.57 20.44 14.12
CA GLY A 597 12.77 19.27 13.76
C GLY A 597 11.57 18.96 14.67
N VAL A 598 11.56 19.41 15.93
CA VAL A 598 10.55 18.97 16.93
C VAL A 598 9.39 19.96 17.11
N LYS A 599 9.70 21.22 17.40
CA LYS A 599 8.72 22.21 17.89
C LYS A 599 7.85 22.76 16.77
N ILE A 600 6.54 22.73 16.97
CA ILE A 600 5.54 23.28 16.06
C ILE A 600 5.04 24.63 16.60
N ASP A 601 4.94 25.63 15.72
CA ASP A 601 4.28 26.90 16.04
C ASP A 601 2.76 26.68 16.21
N TYR A 602 2.22 27.04 17.37
CA TYR A 602 0.85 26.71 17.74
C TYR A 602 -0.18 27.37 16.82
N ASP A 603 0.02 28.65 16.50
CA ASP A 603 -0.94 29.43 15.70
C ASP A 603 -0.93 28.97 14.24
N LEU A 604 0.24 28.73 13.67
CA LEU A 604 0.37 28.12 12.34
C LEU A 604 -0.25 26.72 12.28
N HIS A 605 -0.05 25.89 13.30
CA HIS A 605 -0.64 24.56 13.35
C HIS A 605 -2.17 24.61 13.41
N LYS A 606 -2.71 25.51 14.24
CA LYS A 606 -4.14 25.75 14.33
C LYS A 606 -4.69 26.21 12.97
N GLU A 607 -4.04 27.16 12.31
CA GLU A 607 -4.38 27.64 10.98
C GLU A 607 -4.42 26.48 9.96
N ILE A 608 -3.38 25.63 9.93
CA ILE A 608 -3.29 24.48 9.02
C ILE A 608 -4.40 23.48 9.26
N LEU A 609 -4.68 23.15 10.53
CA LEU A 609 -5.78 22.24 10.88
C LEU A 609 -7.14 22.84 10.50
N ASP A 610 -7.35 24.14 10.73
CA ASP A 610 -8.58 24.85 10.37
C ASP A 610 -8.78 24.87 8.84
N ARG A 611 -7.74 25.18 8.07
CA ARG A 611 -7.73 25.09 6.60
C ARG A 611 -8.02 23.67 6.13
N ASN A 612 -7.48 22.66 6.83
CA ASN A 612 -7.65 21.26 6.46
C ASN A 612 -9.02 20.67 6.85
N LYS A 613 -9.80 21.27 7.77
CA LYS A 613 -11.13 20.77 8.17
C LYS A 613 -12.10 20.58 6.98
N LYS A 614 -11.94 21.37 5.91
CA LYS A 614 -12.75 21.23 4.68
C LYS A 614 -12.41 19.98 3.87
N PHE A 615 -11.26 19.37 4.11
CA PHE A 615 -10.84 18.12 3.47
C PHE A 615 -11.19 16.94 4.37
N THR A 616 -12.42 16.46 4.27
CA THR A 616 -13.00 15.38 5.09
C THR A 616 -12.55 13.98 4.66
N SER A 617 -11.31 13.84 4.15
CA SER A 617 -10.80 12.55 3.68
C SER A 617 -10.84 11.53 4.82
N ALA A 618 -11.48 10.40 4.57
CA ALA A 618 -11.50 9.28 5.49
C ALA A 618 -10.08 8.85 5.93
N PRO A 619 -9.89 8.47 7.20
CA PRO A 619 -8.58 8.08 7.74
C PRO A 619 -8.07 6.76 7.15
N TYR A 620 -8.95 5.84 6.78
CA TYR A 620 -8.59 4.56 6.17
C TYR A 620 -8.82 4.60 4.67
N SER A 621 -7.92 3.96 3.91
CA SER A 621 -8.07 3.83 2.46
C SER A 621 -7.91 2.38 2.03
N GLY A 622 -8.60 2.00 0.99
CA GLY A 622 -8.30 0.77 0.27
C GLY A 622 -8.56 0.94 -1.22
N PHE A 623 -8.33 -0.12 -1.99
CA PHE A 623 -8.14 -0.03 -3.42
C PHE A 623 -9.08 -0.95 -4.18
N ILE A 624 -9.53 -0.46 -5.33
CA ILE A 624 -10.19 -1.27 -6.36
C ILE A 624 -9.10 -1.83 -7.26
N ASN A 625 -8.99 -3.16 -7.35
CA ASN A 625 -8.07 -3.78 -8.31
C ASN A 625 -8.52 -3.49 -9.76
N PRO A 626 -7.60 -3.30 -10.71
CA PRO A 626 -7.92 -3.34 -12.12
C PRO A 626 -8.31 -4.77 -12.58
N ASN A 627 -9.21 -4.87 -13.55
CA ASN A 627 -9.59 -6.13 -14.18
C ASN A 627 -8.64 -6.44 -15.34
N LEU A 628 -8.07 -7.64 -15.34
CA LEU A 628 -7.25 -8.15 -16.45
C LEU A 628 -8.13 -8.98 -17.39
N MET A 629 -8.43 -8.43 -18.56
CA MET A 629 -9.39 -8.99 -19.52
C MET A 629 -8.66 -9.70 -20.67
N PRO A 630 -8.69 -11.05 -20.74
CA PRO A 630 -8.06 -11.78 -21.83
C PRO A 630 -8.82 -11.61 -23.15
N ILE A 631 -8.14 -11.14 -24.18
CA ILE A 631 -8.60 -11.15 -25.56
C ILE A 631 -8.24 -12.49 -26.19
N LYS A 632 -9.24 -13.17 -26.77
CA LYS A 632 -9.08 -14.51 -27.34
C LYS A 632 -9.35 -14.54 -28.84
N ASN A 633 -8.62 -15.40 -29.55
CA ASN A 633 -8.88 -15.70 -30.95
C ASN A 633 -10.05 -16.69 -31.12
N LYS A 634 -10.37 -17.04 -32.38
CA LYS A 634 -11.44 -18.02 -32.72
C LYS A 634 -11.19 -19.43 -32.15
N SER A 635 -9.94 -19.76 -31.84
CA SER A 635 -9.53 -21.02 -31.22
C SER A 635 -9.54 -20.97 -29.69
N ASN A 636 -10.06 -19.89 -29.08
CA ASN A 636 -10.11 -19.65 -27.63
C ASN A 636 -8.72 -19.50 -26.96
N GLU A 637 -7.69 -19.19 -27.75
CA GLU A 637 -6.34 -18.90 -27.24
C GLU A 637 -6.22 -17.42 -26.89
N ILE A 638 -5.57 -17.12 -25.75
CA ILE A 638 -5.32 -15.74 -25.33
C ILE A 638 -4.22 -15.15 -26.22
N ILE A 639 -4.57 -14.09 -26.94
CA ILE A 639 -3.68 -13.34 -27.85
C ILE A 639 -3.22 -12.00 -27.27
N ASP A 640 -3.96 -11.45 -26.32
CA ASP A 640 -3.58 -10.27 -25.54
C ASP A 640 -4.38 -10.25 -24.23
N ILE A 641 -3.96 -9.42 -23.28
CA ILE A 641 -4.71 -9.13 -22.05
C ILE A 641 -4.69 -7.61 -21.89
N ILE A 642 -5.88 -7.02 -21.72
CA ILE A 642 -6.04 -5.58 -21.54
C ILE A 642 -6.47 -5.28 -20.09
N ILE A 643 -6.17 -4.06 -19.63
CA ILE A 643 -6.58 -3.58 -18.32
C ILE A 643 -7.88 -2.77 -18.44
N GLU A 644 -8.88 -3.15 -17.65
CA GLU A 644 -10.10 -2.36 -17.47
C GLU A 644 -10.26 -1.94 -16.00
N GLN A 645 -10.70 -0.70 -15.78
CA GLN A 645 -10.96 -0.19 -14.44
C GLN A 645 -12.42 -0.48 -14.06
N PRO A 646 -12.70 -1.14 -12.92
CA PRO A 646 -14.09 -1.35 -12.48
C PRO A 646 -14.82 -0.03 -12.27
N ILE A 647 -16.13 0.03 -12.52
CA ILE A 647 -16.91 1.27 -12.43
C ILE A 647 -16.98 1.81 -10.99
N SER A 648 -17.19 0.94 -10.00
CA SER A 648 -17.26 1.29 -8.59
C SER A 648 -16.70 0.19 -7.69
N PHE A 649 -16.60 0.47 -6.38
CA PHE A 649 -16.23 -0.55 -5.40
C PHE A 649 -17.28 -1.66 -5.32
N THR A 650 -18.55 -1.26 -5.33
CA THR A 650 -19.70 -2.18 -5.34
C THR A 650 -19.64 -3.11 -6.56
N ASP A 651 -19.39 -2.58 -7.75
CA ASP A 651 -19.37 -3.40 -8.98
C ASP A 651 -18.25 -4.45 -8.94
N GLN A 652 -17.06 -4.07 -8.46
CA GLN A 652 -15.97 -5.03 -8.27
C GLN A 652 -16.35 -6.10 -7.25
N MET A 653 -16.93 -5.71 -6.12
CA MET A 653 -17.27 -6.67 -5.06
C MET A 653 -18.35 -7.65 -5.48
N LEU A 654 -19.36 -7.20 -6.22
CA LEU A 654 -20.39 -8.07 -6.80
C LEU A 654 -19.82 -8.96 -7.91
N TYR A 655 -18.94 -8.43 -8.76
CA TYR A 655 -18.19 -9.22 -9.74
C TYR A 655 -17.39 -10.33 -9.04
N TYR A 656 -16.68 -10.02 -7.96
CA TYR A 656 -15.94 -11.02 -7.22
C TYR A 656 -16.82 -12.06 -6.54
N SER A 657 -17.96 -11.64 -5.99
CA SER A 657 -18.92 -12.55 -5.38
C SER A 657 -19.58 -13.48 -6.41
N LYS A 658 -19.66 -13.06 -7.68
CA LYS A 658 -20.14 -13.90 -8.77
C LYS A 658 -19.07 -14.87 -9.29
N GLU A 659 -17.85 -14.39 -9.55
CA GLU A 659 -16.83 -15.17 -10.26
C GLU A 659 -15.87 -15.94 -9.33
N TYR A 660 -15.64 -15.45 -8.10
CA TYR A 660 -14.63 -15.99 -7.18
C TYR A 660 -15.20 -16.44 -5.81
N SER A 661 -16.51 -16.68 -5.72
CA SER A 661 -17.14 -17.25 -4.52
C SER A 661 -17.10 -18.79 -4.58
N THR A 662 -16.07 -19.39 -3.99
CA THR A 662 -15.74 -20.82 -4.15
C THR A 662 -16.09 -21.71 -2.95
N LEU A 663 -16.27 -21.13 -1.76
CA LEU A 663 -16.53 -21.91 -0.53
C LEU A 663 -18.02 -22.11 -0.23
N PRO A 664 -18.42 -23.12 0.55
CA PRO A 664 -19.75 -23.15 1.19
C PRO A 664 -19.93 -22.01 2.21
N ASN A 665 -21.14 -21.83 2.74
CA ASN A 665 -21.41 -20.81 3.77
C ASN A 665 -20.68 -21.09 5.11
N TYR A 666 -20.32 -22.35 5.35
CA TYR A 666 -19.69 -22.87 6.58
C TYR A 666 -18.67 -23.94 6.21
N ASN A 667 -17.45 -23.88 6.78
CA ASN A 667 -16.28 -24.63 6.29
C ASN A 667 -15.70 -25.67 7.24
#